data_AF-A0A674PKF1-F1
#
_entry.id   AF-A0A674PKF1-F1
#
_cell.length_a   1.000
_cell.length_b   1.000
_cell.length_c   1.000
_cell.angle_alpha   90.00
_cell.angle_beta   90.00
_cell.angle_gamma   90.00
#
_symmetry.space_group_name_H-M   'P 1'
#
loop_
_entity.id
_entity.type
_entity.pdbx_description
1 polymer ?
#
loop_
_entity_poly.entity_id
_entity_poly.type
_entity_poly.pdbx_seq_one_letter_code
_entity_poly.pdbx_strand_id
1 'polypeptide(L)'
;MEETAEEHMSESMQEFYTILDELVGDQSVDQVRLEFEKLIQALKKSRENEKRLMSKCRELNAEIVSSSTKVSAALQLSQDDQTTITSLKRELDKAWKMVDAANDKEKRDKEAIKNLKDEIAKLMEQAKQSDPSAEQEQIDLLNPIEALTKERDQLLTTAEDLREKLKETISKQQEIDVQRDAALENIAQLQQQLQEQQNEISRETRLKEKLDKEVKKLHEDMEAKAGDIRALTVQLQRATEEQQRLEQQLKELKLLNERCSRELEQMQQKNSKLQQDCEQVSADKERLSLDNLQNTNELKRREEEMTQMRQKISKQAKMREVLQKKLHQLEEQKADVEVERDTLKVQIPALEKDLESCHKQVETDKKAIDELIRERDNLNKNLVKSTQSTERQQNLVKLLEQDKKTLEHEITGHRQEAQRQQKTIQQLEKERDRYINETNSLMQKVQQKMSEVEVREKELFDWRKTVSEVECKLTQQENLLECTVKERNLYSRNLIEAQEEIAEIKRKMKTMNNQVTRLRDEISGKELALAKDEQERKRLDKDNEALKGELQQMKLQLEETKQHVDGQKAEQQNLQKIIADADAQHVQQKKQMEQVGRERDNLAKQLLHRNEERKLLYEKIKIQLSILSKGDFHYKERMEDIHLLKLEVKRLQRKKSILDKTVPNTEDLRRELFHLQRELLRERTRNSVLLEQRKPVNIHRWRCLEGSDPGKYELIMKIQSLQKRLIAKSQELEERELLLQEKEKLYVELKQILARQPGPEAAEQLQQHKWLLRDKASKLKALTAQVRVLDRRMSEYRCENQRLADELTNVKKKYLSQKKLHSQNRSSTRPQMDQLEALPPLNNRSNFTGGGFRVENPMRR
;
A
#
# COMPACT_ATOMS: atom_id res chain seq x y z
N MET A 1 -19.70 40.73 -40.46
CA MET A 1 -18.64 39.88 -39.86
C MET A 1 -18.80 38.44 -40.30
N GLU A 2 -19.78 37.65 -39.80
CA GLU A 2 -20.03 36.30 -40.36
C GLU A 2 -20.64 36.36 -41.78
N GLU A 3 -21.71 37.13 -42.00
CA GLU A 3 -22.41 37.23 -43.30
C GLU A 3 -21.46 37.67 -44.44
N THR A 4 -20.71 38.74 -44.21
CA THR A 4 -19.65 39.25 -45.10
C THR A 4 -18.54 38.25 -45.42
N ALA A 5 -18.41 37.15 -44.68
CA ALA A 5 -17.47 36.07 -44.98
C ALA A 5 -18.13 34.92 -45.77
N GLU A 6 -19.43 34.67 -45.60
CA GLU A 6 -20.18 33.73 -46.43
C GLU A 6 -20.37 34.25 -47.87
N GLU A 7 -20.52 35.57 -48.05
CA GLU A 7 -20.66 36.23 -49.35
C GLU A 7 -19.39 36.12 -50.20
N HIS A 8 -18.25 36.65 -49.74
CA HIS A 8 -16.97 36.55 -50.46
C HIS A 8 -16.55 35.09 -50.74
N MET A 9 -16.79 34.16 -49.81
CA MET A 9 -16.54 32.72 -50.03
C MET A 9 -17.58 32.03 -50.94
N SER A 10 -18.64 32.73 -51.34
CA SER A 10 -19.57 32.31 -52.40
C SER A 10 -19.15 32.88 -53.75
N GLU A 11 -18.64 34.11 -53.80
CA GLU A 11 -18.07 34.72 -55.01
C GLU A 11 -16.92 33.86 -55.56
N SER A 12 -15.90 33.55 -54.74
CA SER A 12 -14.79 32.70 -55.20
C SER A 12 -15.20 31.27 -55.58
N MET A 13 -16.29 30.74 -55.01
CA MET A 13 -16.85 29.47 -55.47
C MET A 13 -17.47 29.55 -56.88
N GLN A 14 -17.95 30.73 -57.30
CA GLN A 14 -18.41 30.97 -58.67
C GLN A 14 -17.22 31.18 -59.62
N GLU A 15 -16.19 31.93 -59.21
CA GLU A 15 -14.94 32.10 -59.96
C GLU A 15 -14.30 30.75 -60.32
N PHE A 16 -14.23 29.82 -59.37
CA PHE A 16 -13.74 28.46 -59.62
C PHE A 16 -14.59 27.64 -60.59
N TYR A 17 -15.88 27.94 -60.75
CA TYR A 17 -16.73 27.28 -61.75
C TYR A 17 -16.55 27.88 -63.15
N THR A 18 -16.43 29.20 -63.28
CA THR A 18 -16.08 29.82 -64.56
C THR A 18 -14.73 29.35 -65.10
N ILE A 19 -13.72 29.16 -64.22
CA ILE A 19 -12.41 28.62 -64.61
C ILE A 19 -12.53 27.15 -65.09
N LEU A 20 -13.41 26.34 -64.49
CA LEU A 20 -13.65 24.97 -64.98
C LEU A 20 -14.29 24.97 -66.38
N ASP A 21 -15.28 25.84 -66.62
CA ASP A 21 -15.98 25.91 -67.91
C ASP A 21 -15.06 26.42 -69.05
N GLU A 22 -14.16 27.37 -68.77
CA GLU A 22 -13.12 27.81 -69.71
C GLU A 22 -12.14 26.68 -70.09
N LEU A 23 -11.92 25.71 -69.18
CA LEU A 23 -11.03 24.55 -69.36
C LEU A 23 -11.71 23.34 -70.05
N VAL A 24 -12.92 23.48 -70.59
CA VAL A 24 -13.62 22.39 -71.30
C VAL A 24 -13.12 22.21 -72.75
N GLY A 25 -12.43 23.21 -73.32
CA GLY A 25 -12.09 23.25 -74.75
C GLY A 25 -10.78 22.56 -75.18
N ASP A 26 -9.82 22.33 -74.28
CA ASP A 26 -8.44 21.96 -74.65
C ASP A 26 -7.94 20.66 -73.98
N GLN A 27 -7.73 19.63 -74.80
CA GLN A 27 -7.28 18.29 -74.37
C GLN A 27 -5.89 18.27 -73.72
N SER A 28 -5.06 19.30 -73.94
CA SER A 28 -3.76 19.40 -73.26
C SER A 28 -3.90 19.74 -71.77
N VAL A 29 -5.07 20.24 -71.34
CA VAL A 29 -5.32 20.78 -70.00
C VAL A 29 -6.31 19.90 -69.19
N ASP A 30 -6.86 18.83 -69.78
CA ASP A 30 -7.78 17.88 -69.13
C ASP A 30 -7.27 17.35 -67.77
N GLN A 31 -5.96 17.07 -67.65
CA GLN A 31 -5.36 16.62 -66.38
C GLN A 31 -5.44 17.69 -65.28
N VAL A 32 -5.24 18.96 -65.64
CA VAL A 32 -5.35 20.08 -64.71
C VAL A 32 -6.82 20.29 -64.32
N ARG A 33 -7.76 20.22 -65.28
CA ARG A 33 -9.20 20.29 -64.97
C ARG A 33 -9.62 19.20 -63.98
N LEU A 34 -9.16 17.95 -64.16
CA LEU A 34 -9.45 16.84 -63.25
C LEU A 34 -8.90 17.06 -61.82
N GLU A 35 -7.72 17.66 -61.65
CA GLU A 35 -7.23 18.02 -60.30
C GLU A 35 -7.98 19.21 -59.69
N PHE A 36 -8.38 20.21 -60.49
CA PHE A 36 -9.25 21.31 -60.03
C PHE A 36 -10.64 20.81 -59.62
N GLU A 37 -11.26 19.90 -60.39
CA GLU A 37 -12.53 19.25 -60.04
C GLU A 37 -12.44 18.52 -58.69
N LYS A 38 -11.35 17.77 -58.45
CA LYS A 38 -11.08 17.12 -57.15
C LYS A 38 -10.92 18.15 -56.02
N LEU A 39 -10.18 19.24 -56.27
CA LEU A 39 -9.96 20.31 -55.29
C LEU A 39 -11.30 20.96 -54.88
N ILE A 40 -12.16 21.26 -55.86
CA ILE A 40 -13.48 21.86 -55.65
C ILE A 40 -14.43 20.88 -54.94
N GLN A 41 -14.37 19.57 -55.24
CA GLN A 41 -15.10 18.55 -54.49
C GLN A 41 -14.60 18.42 -53.04
N ALA A 42 -13.30 18.52 -52.79
CA ALA A 42 -12.72 18.52 -51.44
C ALA A 42 -13.14 19.77 -50.65
N LEU A 43 -13.10 20.94 -51.29
CA LEU A 43 -13.54 22.22 -50.71
C LEU A 43 -15.05 22.20 -50.37
N LYS A 44 -15.90 21.66 -51.25
CA LYS A 44 -17.33 21.44 -50.96
C LYS A 44 -17.54 20.52 -49.76
N LYS A 45 -16.86 19.37 -49.69
CA LYS A 45 -16.93 18.45 -48.54
C LYS A 45 -16.43 19.10 -47.25
N SER A 46 -15.41 19.96 -47.33
CA SER A 46 -14.94 20.76 -46.19
C SER A 46 -16.02 21.74 -45.71
N ARG A 47 -16.62 22.52 -46.61
CA ARG A 47 -17.70 23.50 -46.28
C ARG A 47 -18.97 22.83 -45.76
N GLU A 48 -19.32 21.63 -46.24
CA GLU A 48 -20.41 20.83 -45.66
C GLU A 48 -20.11 20.38 -44.23
N ASN A 49 -18.89 19.90 -43.96
CA ASN A 49 -18.47 19.49 -42.63
C ASN A 49 -18.36 20.68 -41.67
N GLU A 50 -17.89 21.83 -42.15
CA GLU A 50 -17.86 23.10 -41.42
C GLU A 50 -19.27 23.58 -41.07
N LYS A 51 -20.22 23.60 -42.01
CA LYS A 51 -21.63 23.94 -41.72
C LYS A 51 -22.27 22.95 -40.73
N ARG A 52 -21.96 21.65 -40.81
CA ARG A 52 -22.39 20.65 -39.80
C ARG A 52 -21.78 20.93 -38.42
N LEU A 53 -20.48 21.25 -38.35
CA LEU A 53 -19.80 21.61 -37.11
C LEU A 53 -20.37 22.90 -36.50
N MET A 54 -20.61 23.93 -37.31
CA MET A 54 -21.22 25.19 -36.85
C MET A 54 -22.67 25.00 -36.37
N SER A 55 -23.47 24.14 -37.02
CA SER A 55 -24.78 23.71 -36.49
C SER A 55 -24.60 23.04 -35.13
N LYS A 56 -23.71 22.05 -35.03
CA LYS A 56 -23.48 21.31 -33.78
C LYS A 56 -22.96 22.21 -32.65
N CYS A 57 -22.13 23.21 -32.95
CA CYS A 57 -21.68 24.23 -32.00
C CYS A 57 -22.85 25.15 -31.56
N ARG A 58 -23.73 25.56 -32.47
CA ARG A 58 -24.93 26.36 -32.14
C ARG A 58 -25.91 25.55 -31.28
N GLU A 59 -26.14 24.28 -31.60
CA GLU A 59 -26.93 23.32 -30.82
C GLU A 59 -26.34 23.13 -29.41
N LEU A 60 -25.06 22.78 -29.30
CA LEU A 60 -24.38 22.58 -28.01
C LEU A 60 -24.36 23.86 -27.16
N ASN A 61 -24.19 25.04 -27.77
CA ASN A 61 -24.24 26.31 -27.04
C ASN A 61 -25.66 26.61 -26.52
N ALA A 62 -26.71 26.30 -27.30
CA ALA A 62 -28.09 26.40 -26.83
C ALA A 62 -28.40 25.39 -25.70
N GLU A 63 -27.90 24.16 -25.79
CA GLU A 63 -27.98 23.16 -24.73
C GLU A 63 -27.28 23.65 -23.44
N ILE A 64 -26.06 24.19 -23.55
CA ILE A 64 -25.27 24.77 -22.45
C ILE A 64 -26.02 25.94 -21.81
N VAL A 65 -26.60 26.86 -22.58
CA VAL A 65 -27.42 27.96 -22.05
C VAL A 65 -28.66 27.42 -21.33
N SER A 66 -29.35 26.42 -21.88
CA SER A 66 -30.50 25.78 -21.23
C SER A 66 -30.12 25.01 -19.95
N SER A 67 -28.89 24.50 -19.86
CA SER A 67 -28.36 23.81 -18.70
C SER A 67 -27.97 24.82 -17.61
N SER A 68 -27.33 25.92 -18.01
CA SER A 68 -26.98 27.04 -17.14
C SER A 68 -28.21 27.66 -16.46
N THR A 69 -29.31 27.90 -17.20
CA THR A 69 -30.55 28.41 -16.60
C THR A 69 -31.22 27.42 -15.66
N LYS A 70 -31.21 26.10 -15.96
CA LYS A 70 -31.69 25.05 -15.05
C LYS A 70 -30.86 24.97 -13.77
N VAL A 71 -29.53 25.06 -13.87
CA VAL A 71 -28.61 25.05 -12.72
C VAL A 71 -28.81 26.33 -11.88
N SER A 72 -29.01 27.48 -12.50
CA SER A 72 -29.31 28.74 -11.79
C SER A 72 -30.64 28.65 -11.03
N ALA A 73 -31.70 28.11 -11.64
CA ALA A 73 -32.99 27.90 -10.96
C ALA A 73 -32.88 26.89 -9.80
N ALA A 74 -32.13 25.80 -9.97
CA ALA A 74 -31.87 24.83 -8.90
C ALA A 74 -31.04 25.42 -7.75
N LEU A 75 -30.13 26.35 -8.03
CA LEU A 75 -29.38 27.08 -7.02
C LEU A 75 -30.25 28.08 -6.25
N GLN A 76 -31.20 28.76 -6.90
CA GLN A 76 -32.16 29.62 -6.20
C GLN A 76 -33.07 28.80 -5.28
N LEU A 77 -33.67 27.71 -5.76
CA LEU A 77 -34.49 26.81 -4.94
C LEU A 77 -33.70 26.27 -3.73
N SER A 78 -32.44 25.87 -3.92
CA SER A 78 -31.54 25.42 -2.84
C SER A 78 -31.21 26.53 -1.81
N GLN A 79 -31.18 27.80 -2.24
CA GLN A 79 -31.03 28.94 -1.32
C GLN A 79 -32.34 29.21 -0.56
N ASP A 80 -33.49 29.21 -1.24
CA ASP A 80 -34.80 29.41 -0.64
C ASP A 80 -35.12 28.31 0.40
N ASP A 81 -34.89 27.04 0.05
CA ASP A 81 -34.95 25.89 0.97
C ASP A 81 -34.04 26.10 2.20
N GLN A 82 -32.81 26.57 2.00
CA GLN A 82 -31.92 26.85 3.12
C GLN A 82 -32.44 28.00 4.01
N THR A 83 -33.11 29.03 3.45
CA THR A 83 -33.73 30.08 4.27
C THR A 83 -34.90 29.52 5.09
N THR A 84 -35.80 28.73 4.50
CA THR A 84 -36.96 28.15 5.20
C THR A 84 -36.52 27.13 6.27
N ILE A 85 -35.48 26.34 6.02
CA ILE A 85 -34.86 25.48 7.04
C ILE A 85 -34.33 26.32 8.22
N THR A 86 -33.83 27.54 8.01
CA THR A 86 -33.42 28.42 9.13
C THR A 86 -34.56 29.16 9.81
N SER A 87 -35.73 29.36 9.20
CA SER A 87 -36.91 29.87 9.92
C SER A 87 -37.52 28.76 10.78
N LEU A 88 -37.75 27.58 10.21
CA LEU A 88 -38.30 26.41 10.91
C LEU A 88 -37.43 25.99 12.11
N LYS A 89 -36.10 26.04 12.00
CA LYS A 89 -35.20 25.80 13.15
C LYS A 89 -35.36 26.84 14.27
N ARG A 90 -35.53 28.12 13.94
CA ARG A 90 -35.81 29.17 14.95
C ARG A 90 -37.18 29.02 15.60
N GLU A 91 -38.15 28.44 14.90
CA GLU A 91 -39.48 28.14 15.44
C GLU A 91 -39.45 26.90 16.33
N LEU A 92 -38.69 25.87 15.95
CA LEU A 92 -38.38 24.71 16.79
C LEU A 92 -37.71 25.15 18.11
N ASP A 93 -36.69 26.00 18.05
CA ASP A 93 -36.01 26.56 19.24
C ASP A 93 -36.95 27.37 20.15
N LYS A 94 -37.96 28.05 19.58
CA LYS A 94 -39.01 28.74 20.35
C LYS A 94 -39.96 27.74 21.01
N ALA A 95 -40.38 26.70 20.28
CA ALA A 95 -41.25 25.65 20.78
C ALA A 95 -40.61 24.89 21.96
N TRP A 96 -39.34 24.49 21.84
CA TRP A 96 -38.58 23.88 22.93
C TRP A 96 -38.51 24.78 24.17
N LYS A 97 -38.22 26.08 24.01
CA LYS A 97 -38.22 27.03 25.14
C LYS A 97 -39.60 27.23 25.78
N MET A 98 -40.68 27.08 25.01
CA MET A 98 -42.03 27.09 25.56
C MET A 98 -42.37 25.79 26.30
N VAL A 99 -41.88 24.63 25.84
CA VAL A 99 -41.98 23.35 26.55
C VAL A 99 -41.17 23.37 27.86
N ASP A 100 -39.94 23.88 27.86
CA ASP A 100 -39.13 24.03 29.07
C ASP A 100 -39.80 24.99 30.07
N ALA A 101 -40.33 26.12 29.60
CA ALA A 101 -41.09 27.05 30.44
C ALA A 101 -42.40 26.45 31.00
N ALA A 102 -43.05 25.55 30.26
CA ALA A 102 -44.21 24.80 30.73
C ALA A 102 -43.82 23.75 31.78
N ASN A 103 -42.76 22.98 31.55
CA ASN A 103 -42.21 22.02 32.52
C ASN A 103 -41.77 22.71 33.83
N ASP A 104 -41.18 23.90 33.75
CA ASP A 104 -40.80 24.67 34.94
C ASP A 104 -42.00 25.33 35.63
N LYS A 105 -43.11 25.61 34.95
CA LYS A 105 -44.38 25.93 35.62
C LYS A 105 -44.92 24.69 36.33
N GLU A 106 -45.03 23.56 35.63
CA GLU A 106 -45.56 22.31 36.18
C GLU A 106 -44.79 21.83 37.44
N LYS A 107 -43.47 22.07 37.52
CA LYS A 107 -42.69 21.87 38.76
C LYS A 107 -43.15 22.77 39.91
N ARG A 108 -43.28 24.08 39.68
CA ARG A 108 -43.76 25.04 40.68
C ARG A 108 -45.19 24.74 41.11
N ASP A 109 -46.03 24.31 40.18
CA ASP A 109 -47.41 23.94 40.45
C ASP A 109 -47.49 22.64 41.27
N LYS A 110 -46.61 21.65 40.99
CA LYS A 110 -46.43 20.45 41.83
C LYS A 110 -45.91 20.78 43.24
N GLU A 111 -45.01 21.73 43.37
CA GLU A 111 -44.51 22.24 44.67
C GLU A 111 -45.62 22.99 45.43
N ALA A 112 -46.42 23.82 44.76
CA ALA A 112 -47.58 24.49 45.34
C ALA A 112 -48.66 23.48 45.79
N ILE A 113 -48.98 22.48 44.97
CA ILE A 113 -49.90 21.38 45.32
C ILE A 113 -49.38 20.58 46.51
N LYS A 114 -48.06 20.40 46.64
CA LYS A 114 -47.48 19.77 47.83
C LYS A 114 -47.68 20.64 49.07
N ASN A 115 -47.36 21.93 49.01
CA ASN A 115 -47.52 22.87 50.12
C ASN A 115 -49.00 22.94 50.57
N LEU A 116 -49.94 23.01 49.61
CA LEU A 116 -51.39 22.99 49.89
C LEU A 116 -51.85 21.67 50.53
N LYS A 117 -51.25 20.52 50.18
CA LYS A 117 -51.51 19.24 50.87
C LYS A 117 -50.95 19.23 52.30
N ASP A 118 -49.78 19.81 52.51
CA ASP A 118 -49.17 19.97 53.83
C ASP A 118 -49.93 20.99 54.71
N GLU A 119 -50.69 21.92 54.12
CA GLU A 119 -51.63 22.82 54.81
C GLU A 119 -52.98 22.16 55.09
N ILE A 120 -53.55 21.42 54.13
CA ILE A 120 -54.76 20.61 54.34
C ILE A 120 -54.55 19.58 55.45
N ALA A 121 -53.36 18.99 55.57
CA ALA A 121 -53.00 18.12 56.70
C ALA A 121 -53.06 18.85 58.05
N LYS A 122 -52.51 20.07 58.15
CA LYS A 122 -52.57 20.90 59.38
C LYS A 122 -54.00 21.29 59.75
N LEU A 123 -54.84 21.59 58.76
CA LEU A 123 -56.25 21.93 58.98
C LEU A 123 -57.08 20.71 59.41
N MET A 124 -56.80 19.51 58.87
CA MET A 124 -57.41 18.27 59.37
C MET A 124 -56.96 17.88 60.79
N GLU A 125 -55.78 18.31 61.23
CA GLU A 125 -55.36 18.16 62.64
C GLU A 125 -56.13 19.13 63.57
N GLN A 126 -56.50 20.32 63.09
CA GLN A 126 -57.28 21.32 63.83
C GLN A 126 -58.79 21.02 63.86
N ALA A 127 -59.32 20.28 62.87
CA ALA A 127 -60.74 19.94 62.77
C ALA A 127 -61.22 18.82 63.73
N LYS A 128 -60.41 18.41 64.72
CA LYS A 128 -60.72 17.29 65.65
C LYS A 128 -61.27 17.72 67.02
N GLN A 129 -61.80 18.93 67.17
CA GLN A 129 -62.43 19.40 68.41
C GLN A 129 -63.75 20.15 68.17
N SER A 130 -64.88 19.44 68.19
CA SER A 130 -66.11 19.77 68.96
C SER A 130 -67.31 18.95 68.44
N ASP A 131 -68.01 18.28 69.36
CA ASP A 131 -69.27 17.58 69.10
C ASP A 131 -70.49 18.48 69.43
N PRO A 132 -71.64 18.29 68.76
CA PRO A 132 -72.92 18.92 69.13
C PRO A 132 -73.73 18.04 70.09
N SER A 133 -74.58 18.64 70.94
CA SER A 133 -75.59 17.88 71.70
C SER A 133 -76.93 18.61 71.88
N ALA A 134 -77.96 18.01 71.28
CA ALA A 134 -79.34 17.85 71.72
C ALA A 134 -80.15 19.00 72.40
N GLU A 135 -81.43 19.01 72.02
CA GLU A 135 -82.55 19.75 72.61
C GLU A 135 -82.99 19.14 73.98
N GLN A 136 -83.80 19.85 74.78
CA GLN A 136 -85.25 19.58 74.89
C GLN A 136 -85.96 20.65 75.77
N GLU A 137 -87.29 20.58 75.82
CA GLU A 137 -88.21 21.58 76.38
C GLU A 137 -88.62 21.27 77.84
N GLN A 138 -89.03 22.28 78.61
CA GLN A 138 -90.35 22.24 79.27
C GLN A 138 -90.88 23.64 79.65
N ILE A 139 -92.17 23.68 79.98
CA ILE A 139 -93.02 24.89 80.06
C ILE A 139 -93.43 25.13 81.52
N ASP A 140 -93.51 26.39 81.97
CA ASP A 140 -94.63 26.76 82.86
C ASP A 140 -95.12 28.23 82.82
N LEU A 141 -96.44 28.31 82.70
CA LEU A 141 -97.45 29.38 82.80
C LEU A 141 -97.12 30.85 83.18
N LEU A 142 -97.71 31.73 82.36
CA LEU A 142 -98.49 32.93 82.77
C LEU A 142 -97.76 34.22 83.28
N ASN A 143 -96.81 34.74 82.49
CA ASN A 143 -96.60 36.21 82.35
C ASN A 143 -96.55 36.71 80.88
N PRO A 144 -97.29 36.15 79.91
CA PRO A 144 -96.78 35.94 78.56
C PRO A 144 -97.65 36.66 77.54
N ILE A 145 -97.69 37.99 77.58
CA ILE A 145 -98.32 38.81 76.52
C ILE A 145 -97.34 39.92 76.10
N GLU A 146 -96.81 40.70 77.06
CA GLU A 146 -95.76 41.70 76.78
C GLU A 146 -94.38 41.08 76.52
N ALA A 147 -94.14 39.87 77.04
CA ALA A 147 -93.00 39.04 76.64
C ALA A 147 -93.20 38.48 75.23
N LEU A 148 -94.37 37.87 74.96
CA LEU A 148 -94.66 37.24 73.65
C LEU A 148 -94.67 38.24 72.48
N THR A 149 -94.97 39.53 72.67
CA THR A 149 -94.80 40.51 71.59
C THR A 149 -93.33 40.79 71.28
N LYS A 150 -92.46 40.83 72.28
CA LYS A 150 -91.00 40.98 72.07
C LYS A 150 -90.38 39.71 71.50
N GLU A 151 -90.79 38.53 71.98
CA GLU A 151 -90.36 37.25 71.40
C GLU A 151 -90.89 37.08 69.97
N ARG A 152 -92.13 37.48 69.66
CA ARG A 152 -92.64 37.50 68.28
C ARG A 152 -91.75 38.36 67.37
N ASP A 153 -91.39 39.57 67.80
CA ASP A 153 -90.62 40.49 66.98
C ASP A 153 -89.16 40.03 66.83
N GLN A 154 -88.56 39.48 67.89
CA GLN A 154 -87.26 38.79 67.80
C GLN A 154 -87.33 37.57 66.88
N LEU A 155 -88.33 36.69 67.03
CA LEU A 155 -88.53 35.52 66.18
C LEU A 155 -88.77 35.92 64.72
N LEU A 156 -89.52 36.99 64.44
CA LEU A 156 -89.67 37.54 63.10
C LEU A 156 -88.33 37.99 62.53
N THR A 157 -87.54 38.79 63.26
CA THR A 157 -86.20 39.18 62.78
C THR A 157 -85.28 37.98 62.56
N THR A 158 -85.28 36.96 63.45
CA THR A 158 -84.50 35.74 63.22
C THR A 158 -85.00 34.90 62.05
N ALA A 159 -86.31 34.90 61.77
CA ALA A 159 -86.90 34.23 60.62
C ALA A 159 -86.61 34.96 59.30
N GLU A 160 -86.46 36.29 59.32
CA GLU A 160 -86.00 37.10 58.19
C GLU A 160 -84.50 36.89 57.94
N ASP A 161 -83.67 36.96 58.99
CA ASP A 161 -82.25 36.55 58.99
C ASP A 161 -82.03 35.16 58.39
N LEU A 162 -82.83 34.17 58.83
CA LEU A 162 -82.74 32.79 58.36
C LEU A 162 -83.24 32.63 56.92
N ARG A 163 -84.23 33.41 56.48
CA ARG A 163 -84.66 33.45 55.07
C ARG A 163 -83.61 34.10 54.17
N GLU A 164 -82.93 35.14 54.65
CA GLU A 164 -81.86 35.79 53.90
C GLU A 164 -80.63 34.88 53.79
N LYS A 165 -80.21 34.25 54.90
CA LYS A 165 -79.15 33.22 54.90
C LYS A 165 -79.52 32.02 54.01
N LEU A 166 -80.77 31.55 54.04
CA LEU A 166 -81.24 30.49 53.15
C LEU A 166 -81.14 30.93 51.68
N LYS A 167 -81.58 32.15 51.35
CA LYS A 167 -81.49 32.72 50.00
C LYS A 167 -80.05 32.85 49.52
N GLU A 168 -79.12 33.28 50.38
CA GLU A 168 -77.68 33.26 50.08
C GLU A 168 -77.15 31.84 49.83
N THR A 169 -77.54 30.84 50.64
CA THR A 169 -77.09 29.46 50.42
C THR A 169 -77.63 28.90 49.10
N ILE A 170 -78.84 29.28 48.69
CA ILE A 170 -79.42 28.90 47.39
C ILE A 170 -78.67 29.57 46.24
N SER A 171 -78.31 30.86 46.32
CA SER A 171 -77.54 31.51 45.26
C SER A 171 -76.12 30.94 45.16
N LYS A 172 -75.45 30.70 46.30
CA LYS A 172 -74.12 30.05 46.36
C LYS A 172 -74.17 28.62 45.80
N GLN A 173 -75.23 27.87 46.07
CA GLN A 173 -75.44 26.54 45.48
C GLN A 173 -75.60 26.63 43.95
N GLN A 174 -76.43 27.56 43.45
CA GLN A 174 -76.62 27.78 42.01
C GLN A 174 -75.33 28.22 41.30
N GLU A 175 -74.52 29.08 41.92
CA GLU A 175 -73.20 29.47 41.41
C GLU A 175 -72.24 28.27 41.32
N ILE A 176 -72.26 27.37 42.31
CA ILE A 176 -71.45 26.14 42.31
C ILE A 176 -71.93 25.14 41.26
N ASP A 177 -73.24 24.96 41.09
CA ASP A 177 -73.82 24.08 40.07
C ASP A 177 -73.48 24.59 38.64
N VAL A 178 -73.56 25.90 38.39
CA VAL A 178 -73.14 26.49 37.11
C VAL A 178 -71.63 26.33 36.88
N GLN A 179 -70.80 26.49 37.91
CA GLN A 179 -69.35 26.25 37.81
C GLN A 179 -69.03 24.77 37.54
N ARG A 180 -69.76 23.83 38.15
CA ARG A 180 -69.65 22.39 37.88
C ARG A 180 -69.98 22.10 36.42
N ASP A 181 -71.09 22.60 35.92
CA ASP A 181 -71.55 22.25 34.57
C ASP A 181 -70.65 22.87 33.49
N ALA A 182 -70.16 24.10 33.70
CA ALA A 182 -69.10 24.67 32.87
C ALA A 182 -67.79 23.84 32.94
N ALA A 183 -67.41 23.29 34.10
CA ALA A 183 -66.25 22.40 34.20
C ALA A 183 -66.47 21.06 33.47
N LEU A 184 -67.69 20.51 33.49
CA LEU A 184 -68.05 19.29 32.76
C LEU A 184 -68.03 19.51 31.23
N GLU A 185 -68.53 20.64 30.74
CA GLU A 185 -68.42 21.00 29.31
C GLU A 185 -66.96 21.16 28.88
N ASN A 186 -66.13 21.83 29.68
CA ASN A 186 -64.69 21.94 29.41
C ASN A 186 -63.99 20.57 29.38
N ILE A 187 -64.35 19.65 30.30
CA ILE A 187 -63.82 18.28 30.29
C ILE A 187 -64.25 17.52 29.01
N ALA A 188 -65.50 17.67 28.57
CA ALA A 188 -65.98 17.05 27.34
C ALA A 188 -65.26 17.60 26.09
N GLN A 189 -65.05 18.91 26.01
CA GLN A 189 -64.28 19.54 24.92
C GLN A 189 -62.82 19.07 24.90
N LEU A 190 -62.16 18.99 26.06
CA LEU A 190 -60.80 18.46 26.17
C LEU A 190 -60.71 16.98 25.80
N GLN A 191 -61.71 16.17 26.15
CA GLN A 191 -61.79 14.76 25.73
C GLN A 191 -61.94 14.63 24.20
N GLN A 192 -62.76 15.47 23.56
CA GLN A 192 -62.87 15.50 22.10
C GLN A 192 -61.54 15.90 21.45
N GLN A 193 -60.90 16.99 21.89
CA GLN A 193 -59.61 17.44 21.37
C GLN A 193 -58.51 16.38 21.52
N LEU A 194 -58.47 15.68 22.67
CA LEU A 194 -57.52 14.60 22.91
C LEU A 194 -57.78 13.40 21.97
N GLN A 195 -59.05 13.07 21.71
CA GLN A 195 -59.42 12.03 20.73
C GLN A 195 -59.09 12.42 19.28
N GLU A 196 -59.22 13.70 18.92
CA GLU A 196 -58.82 14.23 17.61
C GLU A 196 -57.30 14.19 17.43
N GLN A 197 -56.54 14.70 18.40
CA GLN A 197 -55.07 14.61 18.43
C GLN A 197 -54.57 13.15 18.39
N GLN A 198 -55.21 12.24 19.12
CA GLN A 198 -54.85 10.81 19.10
C GLN A 198 -55.16 10.16 17.74
N ASN A 199 -56.21 10.62 17.04
CA ASN A 199 -56.48 10.22 15.66
C ASN A 199 -55.43 10.80 14.69
N GLU A 200 -54.97 12.03 14.88
CA GLU A 200 -53.90 12.66 14.08
C GLU A 200 -52.56 11.93 14.26
N ILE A 201 -52.15 11.65 15.50
CA ILE A 201 -50.97 10.84 15.82
C ILE A 201 -51.07 9.45 15.15
N SER A 202 -52.26 8.84 15.10
CA SER A 202 -52.48 7.56 14.39
C SER A 202 -52.33 7.66 12.86
N ARG A 203 -52.56 8.85 12.27
CA ARG A 203 -52.36 9.12 10.84
C ARG A 203 -50.89 9.41 10.55
N GLU A 204 -50.24 10.24 11.36
CA GLU A 204 -48.81 10.56 11.22
C GLU A 204 -47.92 9.34 11.41
N THR A 205 -48.18 8.50 12.42
CA THR A 205 -47.45 7.24 12.60
C THR A 205 -47.60 6.30 11.41
N ARG A 206 -48.80 6.19 10.82
CA ARG A 206 -49.03 5.43 9.58
C ARG A 206 -48.38 6.05 8.34
N LEU A 207 -48.27 7.37 8.27
CA LEU A 207 -47.55 8.07 7.20
C LEU A 207 -46.04 7.84 7.33
N LYS A 208 -45.50 8.04 8.53
CA LYS A 208 -44.11 7.74 8.87
C LYS A 208 -43.76 6.29 8.57
N GLU A 209 -44.61 5.32 8.94
CA GLU A 209 -44.40 3.91 8.61
C GLU A 209 -44.33 3.62 7.11
N LYS A 210 -45.02 4.39 6.26
CA LYS A 210 -44.91 4.27 4.80
C LYS A 210 -43.60 4.87 4.31
N LEU A 211 -43.27 6.08 4.76
CA LEU A 211 -42.03 6.77 4.42
C LEU A 211 -40.80 5.97 4.89
N ASP A 212 -40.81 5.38 6.09
CA ASP A 212 -39.76 4.49 6.60
C ASP A 212 -39.60 3.21 5.74
N LYS A 213 -40.69 2.72 5.12
CA LYS A 213 -40.65 1.57 4.18
C LYS A 213 -40.18 1.98 2.78
N GLU A 214 -40.53 3.18 2.33
CA GLU A 214 -40.08 3.76 1.06
C GLU A 214 -38.59 4.14 1.12
N VAL A 215 -38.14 4.78 2.20
CA VAL A 215 -36.72 5.07 2.48
C VAL A 215 -35.88 3.79 2.54
N LYS A 216 -36.39 2.70 3.15
CA LYS A 216 -35.70 1.39 3.14
C LYS A 216 -35.56 0.81 1.74
N LYS A 217 -36.64 0.81 0.94
CA LYS A 217 -36.57 0.36 -0.46
C LYS A 217 -35.62 1.20 -1.30
N LEU A 218 -35.69 2.53 -1.18
CA LEU A 218 -34.76 3.44 -1.86
C LEU A 218 -33.31 3.24 -1.39
N HIS A 219 -33.08 2.81 -0.15
CA HIS A 219 -31.76 2.43 0.34
C HIS A 219 -31.29 1.11 -0.28
N GLU A 220 -32.13 0.07 -0.29
CA GLU A 220 -31.88 -1.22 -0.94
C GLU A 220 -31.59 -1.06 -2.46
N ASP A 221 -32.39 -0.24 -3.16
CA ASP A 221 -32.18 0.13 -4.56
C ASP A 221 -30.87 0.91 -4.76
N MET A 222 -30.54 1.85 -3.87
CA MET A 222 -29.27 2.59 -3.91
C MET A 222 -28.05 1.71 -3.63
N GLU A 223 -28.15 0.74 -2.71
CA GLU A 223 -27.09 -0.24 -2.46
C GLU A 223 -26.91 -1.19 -3.65
N ALA A 224 -28.00 -1.63 -4.28
CA ALA A 224 -27.98 -2.41 -5.51
C ALA A 224 -27.33 -1.63 -6.66
N LYS A 225 -27.71 -0.35 -6.87
CA LYS A 225 -27.07 0.51 -7.89
C LYS A 225 -25.62 0.84 -7.55
N ALA A 226 -25.25 0.98 -6.28
CA ALA A 226 -23.85 1.06 -5.87
C ALA A 226 -23.10 -0.27 -6.11
N GLY A 227 -23.77 -1.41 -6.07
CA GLY A 227 -23.28 -2.71 -6.54
C GLY A 227 -22.99 -2.70 -8.04
N ASP A 228 -23.98 -2.34 -8.86
CA ASP A 228 -23.86 -2.21 -10.32
C ASP A 228 -22.70 -1.27 -10.71
N ILE A 229 -22.62 -0.09 -10.08
CA ILE A 229 -21.56 0.90 -10.31
C ILE A 229 -20.18 0.33 -9.94
N ARG A 230 -20.06 -0.42 -8.84
CA ARG A 230 -18.79 -1.09 -8.48
C ARG A 230 -18.40 -2.16 -9.51
N ALA A 231 -19.35 -2.98 -9.96
CA ALA A 231 -19.11 -3.99 -11.00
C ALA A 231 -18.68 -3.35 -12.34
N LEU A 232 -19.39 -2.31 -12.78
CA LEU A 232 -19.05 -1.52 -13.98
C LEU A 232 -17.70 -0.81 -13.84
N THR A 233 -17.36 -0.31 -12.64
CA THR A 233 -16.04 0.31 -12.40
C THR A 233 -14.91 -0.71 -12.55
N VAL A 234 -15.07 -1.94 -12.05
CA VAL A 234 -14.08 -3.02 -12.21
C VAL A 234 -13.98 -3.47 -13.68
N GLN A 235 -15.09 -3.52 -14.41
CA GLN A 235 -15.07 -3.79 -15.86
C GLN A 235 -14.37 -2.67 -16.64
N LEU A 236 -14.65 -1.40 -16.31
CA LEU A 236 -13.99 -0.23 -16.90
C LEU A 236 -12.48 -0.24 -16.61
N GLN A 237 -12.07 -0.55 -15.39
CA GLN A 237 -10.65 -0.66 -15.02
C GLN A 237 -9.94 -1.71 -15.88
N ARG A 238 -10.48 -2.93 -15.99
CA ARG A 238 -9.93 -3.98 -16.86
C ARG A 238 -9.85 -3.53 -18.32
N ALA A 239 -10.92 -2.92 -18.84
CA ALA A 239 -10.93 -2.37 -20.20
C ALA A 239 -9.87 -1.28 -20.41
N THR A 240 -9.60 -0.43 -19.41
CA THR A 240 -8.52 0.57 -19.48
C THR A 240 -7.12 -0.02 -19.33
N GLU A 241 -6.95 -1.12 -18.59
CA GLU A 241 -5.68 -1.87 -18.51
C GLU A 241 -5.39 -2.58 -19.84
N GLU A 242 -6.40 -3.21 -20.45
CA GLU A 242 -6.34 -3.81 -21.78
C GLU A 242 -6.08 -2.74 -22.86
N GLN A 243 -6.77 -1.59 -22.81
CA GLN A 243 -6.49 -0.46 -23.69
C GLN A 243 -5.05 0.05 -23.52
N GLN A 244 -4.56 0.25 -22.30
CA GLN A 244 -3.18 0.71 -22.06
C GLN A 244 -2.14 -0.29 -22.58
N ARG A 245 -2.40 -1.60 -22.43
CA ARG A 245 -1.55 -2.66 -22.98
C ARG A 245 -1.55 -2.66 -24.51
N LEU A 246 -2.73 -2.54 -25.14
CA LEU A 246 -2.87 -2.43 -26.59
C LEU A 246 -2.22 -1.14 -27.13
N GLU A 247 -2.34 -0.02 -26.41
CA GLU A 247 -1.66 1.23 -26.74
C GLU A 247 -0.13 1.12 -26.62
N GLN A 248 0.40 0.40 -25.63
CA GLN A 248 1.83 0.13 -25.51
C GLN A 248 2.32 -0.70 -26.70
N GLN A 249 1.63 -1.80 -27.01
CA GLN A 249 1.93 -2.64 -28.18
C GLN A 249 1.82 -1.84 -29.51
N LEU A 250 0.84 -0.95 -29.63
CA LEU A 250 0.66 -0.10 -30.80
C LEU A 250 1.74 1.00 -30.89
N LYS A 251 2.25 1.50 -29.76
CA LYS A 251 3.42 2.41 -29.70
C LYS A 251 4.71 1.68 -30.09
N GLU A 252 4.91 0.45 -29.61
CA GLU A 252 6.04 -0.42 -30.00
C GLU A 252 6.00 -0.76 -31.49
N LEU A 253 4.86 -1.18 -32.02
CA LEU A 253 4.65 -1.46 -33.44
C LEU A 253 4.83 -0.20 -34.31
N LYS A 254 4.37 0.98 -33.86
CA LYS A 254 4.65 2.25 -34.55
C LYS A 254 6.14 2.57 -34.58
N LEU A 255 6.84 2.44 -33.46
CA LEU A 255 8.28 2.75 -33.37
C LEU A 255 9.11 1.75 -34.18
N LEU A 256 8.69 0.48 -34.27
CA LEU A 256 9.29 -0.52 -35.16
C LEU A 256 9.00 -0.20 -36.63
N ASN A 257 7.76 0.16 -36.98
CA ASN A 257 7.39 0.57 -38.33
C ASN A 257 8.13 1.85 -38.77
N GLU A 258 8.32 2.84 -37.88
CA GLU A 258 9.16 4.01 -38.15
C GLU A 258 10.63 3.65 -38.41
N ARG A 259 11.18 2.63 -37.73
CA ARG A 259 12.55 2.14 -38.03
C ARG A 259 12.60 1.52 -39.42
N CYS A 260 11.66 0.61 -39.72
CA CYS A 260 11.56 0.00 -41.04
C CYS A 260 11.27 1.03 -42.16
N SER A 261 10.50 2.09 -41.88
CA SER A 261 10.28 3.22 -42.80
C SER A 261 11.57 3.99 -43.05
N ARG A 262 12.32 4.36 -42.00
CA ARG A 262 13.62 5.04 -42.15
C ARG A 262 14.66 4.16 -42.87
N GLU A 263 14.64 2.85 -42.65
CA GLU A 263 15.48 1.89 -43.37
C GLU A 263 15.06 1.77 -44.85
N LEU A 264 13.75 1.71 -45.14
CA LEU A 264 13.20 1.73 -46.48
C LEU A 264 13.53 3.03 -47.21
N GLU A 265 13.33 4.19 -46.59
CA GLU A 265 13.68 5.52 -47.09
C GLU A 265 15.18 5.63 -47.38
N GLN A 266 16.06 5.15 -46.49
CA GLN A 266 17.50 5.12 -46.74
C GLN A 266 17.87 4.20 -47.91
N MET A 267 17.19 3.07 -48.07
CA MET A 267 17.41 2.17 -49.21
C MET A 267 16.84 2.73 -50.51
N GLN A 268 15.69 3.42 -50.47
CA GLN A 268 15.11 4.15 -51.59
C GLN A 268 16.01 5.32 -52.01
N GLN A 269 16.56 6.10 -51.08
CA GLN A 269 17.51 7.18 -51.38
C GLN A 269 18.84 6.67 -51.96
N LYS A 270 19.31 5.48 -51.53
CA LYS A 270 20.46 4.81 -52.17
C LYS A 270 20.11 4.34 -53.57
N ASN A 271 18.94 3.73 -53.76
CA ASN A 271 18.49 3.22 -55.05
C ASN A 271 18.21 4.36 -56.05
N SER A 272 17.61 5.46 -55.61
CA SER A 272 17.36 6.64 -56.46
C SER A 272 18.64 7.36 -56.83
N LYS A 273 19.66 7.38 -55.94
CA LYS A 273 21.00 7.87 -56.29
C LYS A 273 21.67 6.98 -57.32
N LEU A 274 21.71 5.66 -57.10
CA LEU A 274 22.26 4.72 -58.07
C LEU A 274 21.52 4.76 -59.42
N GLN A 275 20.20 4.94 -59.40
CA GLN A 275 19.40 5.14 -60.62
C GLN A 275 19.76 6.47 -61.29
N GLN A 276 19.85 7.58 -60.56
CA GLN A 276 20.26 8.88 -61.08
C GLN A 276 21.70 8.85 -61.63
N ASP A 277 22.62 8.15 -60.97
CA ASP A 277 24.00 7.95 -61.43
C ASP A 277 24.01 7.13 -62.74
N CYS A 278 23.19 6.08 -62.85
CA CYS A 278 23.02 5.30 -64.08
C CYS A 278 22.35 6.09 -65.22
N GLU A 279 21.30 6.86 -64.91
CA GLU A 279 20.62 7.74 -65.86
C GLU A 279 21.55 8.86 -66.33
N GLN A 280 22.35 9.46 -65.45
CA GLN A 280 23.37 10.44 -65.80
C GLN A 280 24.46 9.81 -66.68
N VAL A 281 24.97 8.63 -66.35
CA VAL A 281 25.96 7.93 -67.20
C VAL A 281 25.37 7.55 -68.57
N SER A 282 24.07 7.24 -68.66
CA SER A 282 23.40 7.05 -69.96
C SER A 282 23.24 8.36 -70.73
N ALA A 283 22.82 9.44 -70.05
CA ALA A 283 22.66 10.76 -70.63
C ALA A 283 23.99 11.37 -71.10
N ASP A 284 25.08 11.20 -70.34
CA ASP A 284 26.43 11.62 -70.73
C ASP A 284 26.95 10.77 -71.91
N LYS A 285 26.64 9.47 -71.96
CA LYS A 285 26.94 8.60 -73.11
C LYS A 285 26.14 8.99 -74.37
N GLU A 286 24.85 9.28 -74.24
CA GLU A 286 23.97 9.72 -75.33
C GLU A 286 24.34 11.12 -75.80
N ARG A 287 24.69 12.02 -74.88
CA ARG A 287 25.24 13.33 -75.19
C ARG A 287 26.58 13.20 -75.91
N LEU A 288 27.53 12.41 -75.43
CA LEU A 288 28.81 12.21 -76.13
C LEU A 288 28.61 11.57 -77.51
N SER A 289 27.61 10.70 -77.67
CA SER A 289 27.19 10.19 -78.99
C SER A 289 26.64 11.30 -79.90
N LEU A 290 25.75 12.14 -79.39
CA LEU A 290 25.17 13.28 -80.11
C LEU A 290 26.21 14.36 -80.41
N ASP A 291 27.10 14.70 -79.48
CA ASP A 291 28.18 15.66 -79.65
C ASP A 291 29.18 15.14 -80.71
N ASN A 292 29.47 13.82 -80.78
CA ASN A 292 30.24 13.24 -81.88
C ASN A 292 29.50 13.30 -83.23
N LEU A 293 28.19 13.03 -83.25
CA LEU A 293 27.36 13.14 -84.47
C LEU A 293 27.21 14.60 -84.94
N GLN A 294 27.09 15.54 -84.01
CA GLN A 294 27.05 16.98 -84.28
C GLN A 294 28.40 17.47 -84.78
N ASN A 295 29.52 17.14 -84.12
CA ASN A 295 30.86 17.52 -84.59
C ASN A 295 31.16 16.95 -85.99
N THR A 296 30.78 15.71 -86.29
CA THR A 296 30.96 15.14 -87.64
C THR A 296 30.02 15.73 -88.69
N ASN A 297 28.83 16.22 -88.31
CA ASN A 297 27.94 16.94 -89.22
C ASN A 297 28.30 18.43 -89.35
N GLU A 298 28.83 19.08 -88.30
CA GLU A 298 29.42 20.41 -88.36
C GLU A 298 30.68 20.41 -89.24
N LEU A 299 31.56 19.40 -89.14
CA LEU A 299 32.71 19.28 -90.05
C LEU A 299 32.26 19.25 -91.51
N LYS A 300 31.32 18.37 -91.88
CA LYS A 300 30.71 18.35 -93.23
C LYS A 300 30.09 19.69 -93.59
N ARG A 301 29.29 20.30 -92.70
CA ARG A 301 28.65 21.59 -92.96
C ARG A 301 29.67 22.72 -93.13
N ARG A 302 30.81 22.69 -92.43
CA ARG A 302 31.90 23.66 -92.58
C ARG A 302 32.72 23.41 -93.85
N GLU A 303 32.84 22.17 -94.32
CA GLU A 303 33.39 21.83 -95.64
C GLU A 303 32.46 22.32 -96.77
N GLU A 304 31.15 22.09 -96.65
CA GLU A 304 30.11 22.61 -97.54
C GLU A 304 30.03 24.14 -97.51
N GLU A 305 30.11 24.77 -96.33
CA GLU A 305 30.16 26.23 -96.20
C GLU A 305 31.47 26.81 -96.73
N MET A 306 32.60 26.14 -96.58
CA MET A 306 33.87 26.55 -97.20
C MET A 306 33.80 26.48 -98.73
N THR A 307 33.21 25.44 -99.30
CA THR A 307 33.02 25.35 -100.76
C THR A 307 31.99 26.35 -101.26
N GLN A 308 30.86 26.53 -100.57
CA GLN A 308 29.86 27.56 -100.89
C GLN A 308 30.40 28.98 -100.74
N MET A 309 31.20 29.27 -99.71
CA MET A 309 31.78 30.61 -99.49
C MET A 309 32.85 30.92 -100.54
N ARG A 310 33.67 29.94 -100.96
CA ARG A 310 34.55 30.09 -102.13
C ARG A 310 33.76 30.45 -103.40
N GLN A 311 32.60 29.82 -103.63
CA GLN A 311 31.71 30.17 -104.75
C GLN A 311 31.01 31.54 -104.57
N LYS A 312 30.54 31.88 -103.36
CA LYS A 312 29.85 33.14 -103.06
C LYS A 312 30.79 34.34 -103.11
N ILE A 313 32.04 34.21 -102.65
CA ILE A 313 33.10 35.22 -102.81
C ILE A 313 33.39 35.46 -104.30
N SER A 314 33.51 34.40 -105.10
CA SER A 314 33.69 34.51 -106.56
C SER A 314 32.54 35.25 -107.26
N LYS A 315 31.30 35.09 -106.78
CA LYS A 315 30.12 35.81 -107.30
C LYS A 315 30.00 37.24 -106.77
N GLN A 316 30.30 37.50 -105.49
CA GLN A 316 30.25 38.84 -104.90
C GLN A 316 31.36 39.77 -105.43
N ALA A 317 32.55 39.24 -105.74
CA ALA A 317 33.60 40.02 -106.39
C ALA A 317 33.10 40.62 -107.71
N LYS A 318 32.52 39.78 -108.59
CA LYS A 318 31.93 40.19 -109.88
C LYS A 318 30.74 41.14 -109.71
N MET A 319 29.92 40.96 -108.67
CA MET A 319 28.79 41.86 -108.40
C MET A 319 29.25 43.25 -107.88
N ARG A 320 30.34 43.32 -107.11
CA ARG A 320 30.91 44.59 -106.62
C ARG A 320 31.35 45.49 -107.77
N GLU A 321 32.05 44.96 -108.76
CA GLU A 321 32.51 45.72 -109.93
C GLU A 321 31.34 46.34 -110.74
N VAL A 322 30.20 45.65 -110.79
CA VAL A 322 28.99 46.13 -111.50
C VAL A 322 28.25 47.19 -110.68
N LEU A 323 28.10 47.00 -109.37
CA LEU A 323 27.43 47.97 -108.49
C LEU A 323 28.24 49.25 -108.31
N GLN A 324 29.56 49.16 -108.22
CA GLN A 324 30.45 50.31 -108.06
C GLN A 324 30.43 51.26 -109.27
N LYS A 325 30.04 50.79 -110.46
CA LYS A 325 29.80 51.62 -111.65
C LYS A 325 28.43 52.28 -111.71
N LYS A 326 27.42 51.76 -110.98
CA LYS A 326 26.08 52.36 -110.91
C LYS A 326 25.91 53.38 -109.80
N LEU A 327 26.73 53.32 -108.75
CA LEU A 327 26.59 54.20 -107.59
C LEU A 327 26.93 55.66 -107.93
N HIS A 328 28.00 55.90 -108.71
CA HIS A 328 28.36 57.24 -109.20
C HIS A 328 27.24 57.92 -110.03
N GLN A 329 26.49 57.16 -110.83
CA GLN A 329 25.41 57.71 -111.67
C GLN A 329 24.17 58.16 -110.85
N LEU A 330 24.08 57.78 -109.58
CA LEU A 330 23.03 58.23 -108.65
C LEU A 330 23.51 59.33 -107.70
N GLU A 331 24.81 59.66 -107.69
CA GLU A 331 25.37 60.76 -106.91
C GLU A 331 25.17 62.11 -107.62
N GLU A 332 25.27 62.15 -108.96
CA GLU A 332 25.00 63.36 -109.76
C GLU A 332 23.52 63.78 -109.69
N GLN A 333 22.57 62.84 -109.77
CA GLN A 333 21.12 63.11 -109.79
C GLN A 333 20.53 63.55 -108.45
N LYS A 334 21.37 63.72 -107.40
CA LYS A 334 20.94 64.19 -106.08
C LYS A 334 21.03 65.71 -105.93
N ALA A 335 21.81 66.40 -106.77
CA ALA A 335 22.08 67.83 -106.61
C ALA A 335 20.85 68.72 -106.91
N ASP A 336 20.07 68.39 -107.94
CA ASP A 336 18.99 69.26 -108.44
C ASP A 336 17.79 69.38 -107.48
N VAL A 337 17.62 68.42 -106.56
CA VAL A 337 16.45 68.34 -105.66
C VAL A 337 16.58 69.22 -104.40
N GLU A 338 17.78 69.69 -104.06
CA GLU A 338 17.97 70.54 -102.87
C GLU A 338 17.63 72.03 -103.11
N VAL A 339 17.48 72.45 -104.38
CA VAL A 339 17.26 73.86 -104.77
C VAL A 339 15.80 74.31 -104.57
N GLU A 340 14.81 73.44 -104.74
CA GLU A 340 13.38 73.83 -104.66
C GLU A 340 12.85 74.01 -103.23
N ARG A 341 13.66 73.68 -102.19
CA ARG A 341 13.25 73.76 -100.78
C ARG A 341 13.36 75.16 -100.18
N ASP A 342 14.35 75.95 -100.62
CA ASP A 342 14.78 77.15 -99.90
C ASP A 342 14.13 78.46 -100.41
N THR A 343 13.31 78.37 -101.47
CA THR A 343 12.50 79.47 -102.02
C THR A 343 11.34 79.91 -101.11
N LEU A 344 10.96 79.12 -100.11
CA LEU A 344 9.83 79.38 -99.20
C LEU A 344 10.23 79.88 -97.80
N LYS A 345 11.35 80.62 -97.68
CA LYS A 345 11.86 81.12 -96.38
C LYS A 345 12.23 82.62 -96.31
N VAL A 346 11.77 83.46 -97.24
CA VAL A 346 12.15 84.90 -97.29
C VAL A 346 10.94 85.84 -97.43
N GLN A 347 9.95 85.77 -96.52
CA GLN A 347 8.81 86.71 -96.48
C GLN A 347 8.38 87.21 -95.08
N ILE A 348 9.21 87.06 -94.05
CA ILE A 348 8.99 87.72 -92.73
C ILE A 348 10.31 88.30 -92.22
N PRO A 349 10.64 89.55 -92.60
CA PRO A 349 10.87 90.55 -91.56
C PRO A 349 10.46 91.98 -91.99
N ALA A 350 9.40 92.53 -91.39
CA ALA A 350 9.09 93.97 -91.38
C ALA A 350 7.99 94.31 -90.34
N LEU A 351 8.36 94.43 -89.07
CA LEU A 351 7.80 95.49 -88.21
C LEU A 351 8.76 96.69 -88.30
N GLU A 352 8.30 97.88 -87.88
CA GLU A 352 8.94 99.21 -88.06
C GLU A 352 8.67 99.84 -89.46
N LYS A 353 8.22 101.12 -89.61
CA LYS A 353 7.86 102.17 -88.62
C LYS A 353 7.04 103.33 -89.24
N ASP A 354 5.86 103.61 -88.69
CA ASP A 354 5.12 104.89 -88.50
C ASP A 354 5.18 106.11 -89.48
N LEU A 355 3.96 106.59 -89.84
CA LEU A 355 3.46 107.99 -89.96
C LEU A 355 3.56 108.89 -91.24
N GLU A 356 2.44 109.63 -91.43
CA GLU A 356 2.24 111.03 -91.94
C GLU A 356 2.45 111.47 -93.41
N SER A 357 1.43 112.12 -94.02
CA SER A 357 1.57 113.21 -95.03
C SER A 357 0.26 113.94 -95.48
N CYS A 358 -0.60 113.33 -96.31
CA CYS A 358 -1.43 114.07 -97.28
C CYS A 358 -2.83 114.54 -96.81
N HIS A 359 -3.06 115.85 -96.66
CA HIS A 359 -4.29 116.43 -96.07
C HIS A 359 -4.72 117.82 -96.66
N LYS A 360 -5.13 117.94 -97.94
CA LYS A 360 -5.54 119.25 -98.56
C LYS A 360 -6.52 119.13 -99.77
N GLN A 361 -7.77 119.65 -99.69
CA GLN A 361 -8.67 119.78 -100.88
C GLN A 361 -9.96 120.68 -100.76
N VAL A 362 -10.07 121.71 -99.89
CA VAL A 362 -11.41 122.20 -99.41
C VAL A 362 -11.83 123.69 -99.63
N GLU A 363 -10.96 124.65 -99.95
CA GLU A 363 -11.25 126.11 -99.84
C GLU A 363 -11.57 126.86 -101.17
N THR A 364 -12.73 127.54 -101.29
CA THR A 364 -13.10 128.37 -102.48
C THR A 364 -13.95 129.66 -102.25
N ASP A 365 -15.28 129.56 -102.11
CA ASP A 365 -16.23 130.51 -102.76
C ASP A 365 -16.94 131.58 -101.89
N LYS A 366 -17.29 132.74 -102.52
CA LYS A 366 -18.30 133.79 -102.14
C LYS A 366 -18.17 135.11 -102.97
N LYS A 367 -19.29 135.87 -103.18
CA LYS A 367 -19.49 137.39 -103.27
C LYS A 367 -20.26 137.99 -104.50
N ALA A 368 -21.18 138.98 -104.30
CA ALA A 368 -21.59 140.15 -105.18
C ALA A 368 -22.91 140.91 -104.72
N ILE A 369 -23.20 142.18 -105.20
CA ILE A 369 -24.50 143.02 -105.26
C ILE A 369 -24.54 144.42 -104.52
N ASP A 370 -25.19 145.50 -105.06
CA ASP A 370 -26.02 146.63 -104.41
C ASP A 370 -26.23 148.01 -105.19
N GLU A 371 -27.22 148.90 -104.81
CA GLU A 371 -27.29 150.43 -104.84
C GLU A 371 -28.68 151.19 -105.14
N LEU A 372 -28.86 152.47 -104.65
CA LEU A 372 -29.82 153.62 -105.01
C LEU A 372 -30.98 154.10 -104.02
N ILE A 373 -31.27 155.45 -103.89
CA ILE A 373 -32.56 156.16 -103.42
C ILE A 373 -32.45 157.73 -103.21
N ARG A 374 -33.54 158.58 -103.32
CA ARG A 374 -33.72 159.98 -102.71
C ARG A 374 -35.07 160.79 -102.94
N GLU A 375 -35.24 161.93 -102.20
CA GLU A 375 -36.16 163.16 -102.32
C GLU A 375 -37.71 163.12 -102.00
N ARG A 376 -38.37 164.25 -101.54
CA ARG A 376 -39.88 164.49 -101.47
C ARG A 376 -40.58 165.82 -100.94
N ASP A 377 -40.01 166.84 -100.27
CA ASP A 377 -40.70 167.52 -99.10
C ASP A 377 -41.73 168.74 -99.10
N ASN A 378 -41.58 169.88 -99.81
CA ASN A 378 -41.90 171.25 -99.23
C ASN A 378 -43.37 171.73 -98.92
N LEU A 379 -44.47 171.07 -99.33
CA LEU A 379 -45.86 171.61 -99.22
C LEU A 379 -46.48 171.58 -97.79
N ASN A 380 -45.77 171.00 -96.81
CA ASN A 380 -46.34 170.40 -95.60
C ASN A 380 -46.84 171.38 -94.49
N LYS A 381 -46.62 172.70 -94.59
CA LYS A 381 -46.63 173.58 -93.39
C LYS A 381 -47.99 174.14 -92.92
N ASN A 382 -48.91 174.51 -93.81
CA ASN A 382 -50.14 175.21 -93.39
C ASN A 382 -51.21 174.29 -92.77
N LEU A 383 -51.19 172.99 -93.11
CA LEU A 383 -52.07 171.97 -92.54
C LEU A 383 -51.91 171.84 -91.01
N VAL A 384 -50.66 171.99 -90.52
CA VAL A 384 -50.20 171.64 -89.17
C VAL A 384 -50.90 172.44 -88.06
N LYS A 385 -51.33 173.68 -88.31
CA LYS A 385 -51.91 174.53 -87.24
C LYS A 385 -53.35 174.14 -86.86
N SER A 386 -54.13 173.60 -87.79
CA SER A 386 -55.51 173.18 -87.50
C SER A 386 -55.52 171.81 -86.81
N THR A 387 -54.68 170.88 -87.29
CA THR A 387 -54.54 169.52 -86.71
C THR A 387 -54.10 169.55 -85.24
N GLN A 388 -53.22 170.48 -84.86
CA GLN A 388 -52.73 170.61 -83.47
C GLN A 388 -53.80 170.91 -82.42
N SER A 389 -54.98 171.43 -82.81
CA SER A 389 -56.07 171.69 -81.87
C SER A 389 -56.89 170.43 -81.58
N THR A 390 -57.30 169.71 -82.64
CA THR A 390 -58.03 168.44 -82.52
C THR A 390 -57.16 167.32 -81.92
N GLU A 391 -55.86 167.31 -82.21
CA GLU A 391 -54.87 166.39 -81.65
C GLU A 391 -54.83 166.41 -80.11
N ARG A 392 -54.89 167.59 -79.49
CA ARG A 392 -54.89 167.73 -78.02
C ARG A 392 -56.10 167.04 -77.38
N GLN A 393 -57.29 167.29 -77.91
CA GLN A 393 -58.52 166.70 -77.38
C GLN A 393 -58.54 165.18 -77.58
N GLN A 394 -58.03 164.71 -78.72
CA GLN A 394 -57.95 163.28 -79.03
C GLN A 394 -56.92 162.54 -78.14
N ASN A 395 -55.85 163.20 -77.71
CA ASN A 395 -54.82 162.59 -76.88
C ASN A 395 -55.24 162.40 -75.41
N LEU A 396 -56.11 163.26 -74.87
CA LEU A 396 -56.65 163.08 -73.51
C LEU A 396 -57.54 161.83 -73.40
N VAL A 397 -58.34 161.53 -74.43
CA VAL A 397 -59.19 160.33 -74.46
C VAL A 397 -58.34 159.05 -74.54
N LYS A 398 -57.28 159.05 -75.36
CA LYS A 398 -56.34 157.92 -75.46
C LYS A 398 -55.69 157.57 -74.12
N LEU A 399 -55.37 158.57 -73.30
CA LEU A 399 -54.77 158.37 -71.97
C LEU A 399 -55.71 157.59 -71.04
N LEU A 400 -56.95 158.04 -70.89
CA LEU A 400 -57.96 157.37 -70.04
C LEU A 400 -58.30 155.95 -70.54
N GLU A 401 -58.23 155.72 -71.86
CA GLU A 401 -58.33 154.37 -72.42
C GLU A 401 -57.12 153.47 -72.11
N GLN A 402 -55.93 154.02 -71.89
CA GLN A 402 -54.76 153.26 -71.44
C GLN A 402 -54.86 152.95 -69.95
N ASP A 403 -55.23 153.93 -69.12
CA ASP A 403 -55.39 153.76 -67.67
C ASP A 403 -56.48 152.73 -67.32
N LYS A 404 -57.54 152.64 -68.14
CA LYS A 404 -58.52 151.55 -68.01
C LYS A 404 -57.90 150.19 -68.30
N LYS A 405 -57.10 150.07 -69.37
CA LYS A 405 -56.51 148.80 -69.83
C LYS A 405 -55.45 148.26 -68.87
N THR A 406 -54.69 149.13 -68.18
CA THR A 406 -53.74 148.72 -67.14
C THR A 406 -54.47 148.16 -65.92
N LEU A 407 -55.50 148.83 -65.41
CA LEU A 407 -56.31 148.35 -64.28
C LEU A 407 -57.04 147.04 -64.61
N GLU A 408 -57.60 146.89 -65.83
CA GLU A 408 -58.16 145.61 -66.28
C GLU A 408 -57.09 144.50 -66.33
N HIS A 409 -55.86 144.81 -66.74
CA HIS A 409 -54.76 143.85 -66.74
C HIS A 409 -54.35 143.42 -65.32
N GLU A 410 -54.18 144.34 -64.38
CA GLU A 410 -53.86 144.06 -62.97
C GLU A 410 -54.91 143.15 -62.31
N ILE A 411 -56.20 143.41 -62.55
CA ILE A 411 -57.30 142.56 -62.07
C ILE A 411 -57.21 141.14 -62.67
N THR A 412 -56.82 141.00 -63.94
CA THR A 412 -56.58 139.65 -64.52
C THR A 412 -55.34 138.98 -63.92
N GLY A 413 -54.28 139.73 -63.61
CA GLY A 413 -53.08 139.25 -62.95
C GLY A 413 -53.38 138.65 -61.58
N HIS A 414 -54.01 139.40 -60.68
CA HIS A 414 -54.39 138.93 -59.35
C HIS A 414 -55.36 137.74 -59.37
N ARG A 415 -56.27 137.67 -60.35
CA ARG A 415 -57.14 136.49 -60.55
C ARG A 415 -56.34 135.24 -60.93
N GLN A 416 -55.35 135.36 -61.80
CA GLN A 416 -54.44 134.24 -62.11
C GLN A 416 -53.59 133.86 -60.89
N GLU A 417 -53.11 134.84 -60.12
CA GLU A 417 -52.30 134.64 -58.91
C GLU A 417 -53.05 133.81 -57.86
N ALA A 418 -54.29 134.20 -57.54
CA ALA A 418 -55.17 133.46 -56.63
C ALA A 418 -55.42 132.03 -57.13
N GLN A 419 -55.61 131.84 -58.45
CA GLN A 419 -55.78 130.52 -59.05
C GLN A 419 -54.50 129.66 -59.00
N ARG A 420 -53.29 130.28 -59.04
CA ARG A 420 -52.01 129.57 -58.79
C ARG A 420 -51.94 129.12 -57.35
N GLN A 421 -52.15 130.03 -56.39
CA GLN A 421 -52.11 129.72 -54.95
C GLN A 421 -53.10 128.62 -54.56
N GLN A 422 -54.32 128.66 -55.08
CA GLN A 422 -55.33 127.62 -54.79
C GLN A 422 -54.94 126.23 -55.34
N LYS A 423 -54.24 126.17 -56.48
CA LYS A 423 -53.66 124.91 -56.99
C LYS A 423 -52.53 124.40 -56.10
N THR A 424 -51.65 125.28 -55.62
CA THR A 424 -50.56 124.91 -54.69
C THR A 424 -51.11 124.37 -53.37
N ILE A 425 -52.16 124.99 -52.81
CA ILE A 425 -52.84 124.49 -51.60
C ILE A 425 -53.38 123.07 -51.84
N GLN A 426 -54.10 122.84 -52.94
CA GLN A 426 -54.61 121.51 -53.30
C GLN A 426 -53.53 120.45 -53.60
N GLN A 427 -52.29 120.86 -53.87
CA GLN A 427 -51.14 119.95 -54.00
C GLN A 427 -50.61 119.57 -52.61
N LEU A 428 -50.37 120.57 -51.75
CA LEU A 428 -49.91 120.38 -50.37
C LEU A 428 -50.89 119.56 -49.52
N GLU A 429 -52.21 119.74 -49.71
CA GLU A 429 -53.23 118.90 -49.07
C GLU A 429 -53.13 117.42 -49.49
N LYS A 430 -52.92 117.16 -50.79
CA LYS A 430 -52.73 115.79 -51.31
C LYS A 430 -51.42 115.17 -50.84
N GLU A 431 -50.38 115.98 -50.65
CA GLU A 431 -49.10 115.53 -50.10
C GLU A 431 -49.21 115.22 -48.61
N ARG A 432 -49.86 116.08 -47.81
CA ARG A 432 -50.23 115.78 -46.42
C ARG A 432 -50.99 114.45 -46.32
N ASP A 433 -52.02 114.26 -47.13
CA ASP A 433 -52.87 113.07 -47.04
C ASP A 433 -52.14 111.80 -47.54
N ARG A 434 -51.20 111.93 -48.49
CA ARG A 434 -50.27 110.85 -48.83
C ARG A 434 -49.39 110.48 -47.63
N TYR A 435 -48.72 111.45 -47.01
CA TYR A 435 -47.82 111.20 -45.88
C TYR A 435 -48.55 110.64 -44.66
N ILE A 436 -49.80 111.05 -44.39
CA ILE A 436 -50.63 110.45 -43.33
C ILE A 436 -50.91 108.97 -43.65
N ASN A 437 -51.36 108.65 -44.87
CA ASN A 437 -51.64 107.27 -45.27
C ASN A 437 -50.38 106.39 -45.30
N GLU A 438 -49.24 106.94 -45.72
CA GLU A 438 -47.95 106.26 -45.73
C GLU A 438 -47.42 106.01 -44.31
N THR A 439 -47.54 106.99 -43.41
CA THR A 439 -47.21 106.86 -41.98
C THR A 439 -48.09 105.81 -41.32
N ASN A 440 -49.40 105.79 -41.59
CA ASN A 440 -50.33 104.79 -41.06
C ASN A 440 -49.99 103.37 -41.61
N SER A 441 -49.64 103.25 -42.90
CA SER A 441 -49.19 101.98 -43.49
C SER A 441 -47.89 101.48 -42.85
N LEU A 442 -46.93 102.37 -42.59
CA LEU A 442 -45.68 102.04 -41.92
C LEU A 442 -45.92 101.65 -40.45
N MET A 443 -46.78 102.38 -39.73
CA MET A 443 -47.17 102.05 -38.35
C MET A 443 -47.83 100.68 -38.25
N GLN A 444 -48.75 100.36 -39.16
CA GLN A 444 -49.40 99.05 -39.23
C GLN A 444 -48.38 97.92 -39.53
N LYS A 445 -47.42 98.15 -40.45
CA LYS A 445 -46.32 97.21 -40.72
C LYS A 445 -45.41 97.01 -39.51
N VAL A 446 -45.07 98.07 -38.78
CA VAL A 446 -44.29 97.98 -37.53
C VAL A 446 -45.05 97.15 -36.50
N GLN A 447 -46.34 97.40 -36.29
CA GLN A 447 -47.14 96.65 -35.32
C GLN A 447 -47.31 95.17 -35.71
N GLN A 448 -47.47 94.87 -37.01
CA GLN A 448 -47.39 93.49 -37.53
C GLN A 448 -46.04 92.85 -37.21
N LYS A 449 -44.92 93.53 -37.48
CA LYS A 449 -43.58 93.00 -37.21
C LYS A 449 -43.28 92.82 -35.72
N MET A 450 -43.81 93.68 -34.85
CA MET A 450 -43.76 93.45 -33.39
C MET A 450 -44.51 92.16 -33.01
N SER A 451 -45.71 91.92 -33.56
CA SER A 451 -46.44 90.68 -33.29
C SER A 451 -45.75 89.43 -33.86
N GLU A 452 -45.07 89.52 -35.00
CA GLU A 452 -44.22 88.44 -35.53
C GLU A 452 -43.01 88.15 -34.61
N VAL A 453 -42.39 89.19 -34.04
CA VAL A 453 -41.30 89.05 -33.06
C VAL A 453 -41.80 88.39 -31.78
N GLU A 454 -42.94 88.83 -31.22
CA GLU A 454 -43.52 88.19 -30.04
C GLU A 454 -43.86 86.70 -30.25
N VAL A 455 -44.33 86.32 -31.44
CA VAL A 455 -44.55 84.91 -31.78
C VAL A 455 -43.22 84.17 -31.87
N ARG A 456 -42.21 84.75 -32.52
CA ARG A 456 -40.85 84.17 -32.61
C ARG A 456 -40.15 84.03 -31.27
N GLU A 457 -40.37 84.95 -30.34
CA GLU A 457 -39.82 84.86 -28.98
C GLU A 457 -40.46 83.72 -28.18
N LYS A 458 -41.77 83.49 -28.36
CA LYS A 458 -42.49 82.34 -27.78
C LYS A 458 -42.00 81.02 -28.40
N GLU A 459 -41.91 80.94 -29.73
CA GLU A 459 -41.30 79.80 -30.45
C GLU A 459 -39.88 79.51 -29.92
N LEU A 460 -39.02 80.53 -29.80
CA LEU A 460 -37.65 80.38 -29.28
C LEU A 460 -37.59 80.05 -27.78
N PHE A 461 -38.61 80.37 -26.98
CA PHE A 461 -38.73 79.93 -25.59
C PHE A 461 -39.07 78.43 -25.53
N ASP A 462 -40.07 78.00 -26.28
CA ASP A 462 -40.48 76.58 -26.36
C ASP A 462 -39.36 75.70 -26.93
N TRP A 463 -38.65 76.17 -27.97
CA TRP A 463 -37.46 75.48 -28.48
C TRP A 463 -36.34 75.39 -27.43
N ARG A 464 -36.06 76.46 -26.68
CA ARG A 464 -35.07 76.40 -25.58
C ARG A 464 -35.49 75.46 -24.46
N LYS A 465 -36.78 75.40 -24.14
CA LYS A 465 -37.33 74.44 -23.16
C LYS A 465 -37.16 72.99 -23.66
N THR A 466 -37.50 72.70 -24.90
CA THR A 466 -37.33 71.34 -25.47
C THR A 466 -35.86 70.93 -25.58
N VAL A 467 -34.95 71.86 -25.91
CA VAL A 467 -33.49 71.61 -25.85
C VAL A 467 -33.06 71.25 -24.43
N SER A 468 -33.42 72.04 -23.41
CA SER A 468 -33.05 71.75 -22.01
C SER A 468 -33.66 70.43 -21.51
N GLU A 469 -34.90 70.10 -21.91
CA GLU A 469 -35.49 68.79 -21.64
C GLU A 469 -34.75 67.63 -22.32
N VAL A 470 -34.17 67.84 -23.51
CA VAL A 470 -33.36 66.84 -24.23
C VAL A 470 -31.95 66.72 -23.62
N GLU A 471 -31.32 67.82 -23.21
CA GLU A 471 -30.04 67.83 -22.49
C GLU A 471 -30.15 67.11 -21.14
N CYS A 472 -31.25 67.32 -20.42
CA CYS A 472 -31.55 66.60 -19.17
C CYS A 472 -31.77 65.10 -19.41
N LYS A 473 -32.47 64.72 -20.49
CA LYS A 473 -32.61 63.31 -20.90
C LYS A 473 -31.28 62.69 -21.35
N LEU A 474 -30.45 63.43 -22.07
CA LEU A 474 -29.11 62.98 -22.52
C LEU A 474 -28.22 62.69 -21.32
N THR A 475 -28.06 63.67 -20.42
CA THR A 475 -27.26 63.49 -19.20
C THR A 475 -27.80 62.38 -18.29
N GLN A 476 -29.12 62.16 -18.25
CA GLN A 476 -29.70 61.01 -17.55
C GLN A 476 -29.31 59.67 -18.21
N GLN A 477 -29.29 59.59 -19.55
CA GLN A 477 -28.85 58.40 -20.29
C GLN A 477 -27.34 58.16 -20.19
N GLU A 478 -26.52 59.22 -20.18
CA GLU A 478 -25.07 59.14 -19.95
C GLU A 478 -24.76 58.57 -18.56
N ASN A 479 -25.46 59.04 -17.51
CA ASN A 479 -25.34 58.49 -16.17
C ASN A 479 -25.77 57.00 -16.10
N LEU A 480 -26.85 56.61 -16.79
CA LEU A 480 -27.28 55.21 -16.88
C LEU A 480 -26.26 54.32 -17.62
N LEU A 481 -25.65 54.82 -18.69
CA LEU A 481 -24.57 54.15 -19.40
C LEU A 481 -23.31 54.03 -18.53
N GLU A 482 -22.96 55.06 -17.77
CA GLU A 482 -21.81 55.00 -16.87
C GLU A 482 -22.05 54.03 -15.69
N CYS A 483 -23.26 54.00 -15.13
CA CYS A 483 -23.68 53.01 -14.13
C CYS A 483 -23.62 51.57 -14.67
N THR A 484 -24.23 51.30 -15.82
CA THR A 484 -24.20 49.95 -16.42
C THR A 484 -22.79 49.52 -16.85
N VAL A 485 -21.92 50.45 -17.25
CA VAL A 485 -20.47 50.18 -17.46
C VAL A 485 -19.76 49.87 -16.14
N LYS A 486 -20.05 50.58 -15.05
CA LYS A 486 -19.51 50.29 -13.70
C LYS A 486 -19.96 48.92 -13.21
N GLU A 487 -21.23 48.58 -13.37
CA GLU A 487 -21.81 47.26 -13.05
C GLU A 487 -21.18 46.15 -13.89
N ARG A 488 -21.09 46.30 -15.21
CA ARG A 488 -20.39 45.35 -16.10
C ARG A 488 -18.93 45.15 -15.66
N ASN A 489 -18.23 46.21 -15.28
CA ASN A 489 -16.84 46.14 -14.81
C ASN A 489 -16.71 45.54 -13.39
N LEU A 490 -17.78 45.53 -12.60
CA LEU A 490 -17.86 44.81 -11.33
C LEU A 490 -18.13 43.32 -11.59
N TYR A 491 -19.20 42.99 -12.32
CA TYR A 491 -19.52 41.60 -12.68
C TYR A 491 -18.38 40.90 -13.43
N SER A 492 -17.66 41.62 -14.30
CA SER A 492 -16.46 41.06 -14.96
C SER A 492 -15.31 40.79 -14.00
N ARG A 493 -15.16 41.53 -12.90
CA ARG A 493 -14.17 41.24 -11.85
C ARG A 493 -14.61 40.06 -11.00
N ASN A 494 -15.85 40.08 -10.51
CA ASN A 494 -16.45 38.98 -9.74
C ASN A 494 -16.41 37.65 -10.53
N LEU A 495 -16.58 37.70 -11.86
CA LEU A 495 -16.44 36.55 -12.75
C LEU A 495 -15.00 36.02 -12.83
N ILE A 496 -14.00 36.91 -12.90
CA ILE A 496 -12.58 36.53 -12.88
C ILE A 496 -12.21 35.93 -11.52
N GLU A 497 -12.61 36.59 -10.42
CA GLU A 497 -12.39 36.12 -9.04
C GLU A 497 -13.02 34.73 -8.83
N ALA A 498 -14.28 34.53 -9.24
CA ALA A 498 -14.93 33.22 -9.20
C ALA A 498 -14.26 32.18 -10.12
N GLN A 499 -13.71 32.57 -11.28
CA GLN A 499 -12.93 31.67 -12.13
C GLN A 499 -11.59 31.27 -11.49
N GLU A 500 -10.93 32.19 -10.77
CA GLU A 500 -9.71 31.91 -10.01
C GLU A 500 -9.99 31.00 -8.80
N GLU A 501 -11.07 31.24 -8.06
CA GLU A 501 -11.54 30.34 -7.00
C GLU A 501 -11.87 28.94 -7.55
N ILE A 502 -12.63 28.84 -8.64
CA ILE A 502 -12.93 27.57 -9.32
C ILE A 502 -11.64 26.88 -9.78
N ALA A 503 -10.66 27.63 -10.30
CA ALA A 503 -9.37 27.07 -10.68
C ALA A 503 -8.57 26.58 -9.47
N GLU A 504 -8.61 27.30 -8.35
CA GLU A 504 -7.92 26.91 -7.12
C GLU A 504 -8.60 25.70 -6.43
N ILE A 505 -9.94 25.66 -6.41
CA ILE A 505 -10.72 24.48 -5.98
C ILE A 505 -10.41 23.28 -6.89
N LYS A 506 -10.28 23.46 -8.21
CA LYS A 506 -9.83 22.38 -9.13
C LYS A 506 -8.40 21.93 -8.83
N ARG A 507 -7.48 22.83 -8.47
CA ARG A 507 -6.11 22.45 -8.00
C ARG A 507 -6.18 21.67 -6.68
N LYS A 508 -6.95 22.13 -5.69
CA LYS A 508 -7.18 21.48 -4.39
C LYS A 508 -7.80 20.09 -4.57
N MET A 509 -8.85 19.97 -5.39
CA MET A 509 -9.49 18.71 -5.75
C MET A 509 -8.53 17.75 -6.46
N LYS A 510 -7.68 18.22 -7.39
CA LYS A 510 -6.68 17.38 -8.07
C LYS A 510 -5.62 16.86 -7.09
N THR A 511 -5.16 17.69 -6.15
CA THR A 511 -4.24 17.27 -5.08
C THR A 511 -4.90 16.27 -4.13
N MET A 512 -6.15 16.49 -3.74
CA MET A 512 -6.95 15.58 -2.91
C MET A 512 -7.18 14.24 -3.60
N ASN A 513 -7.51 14.25 -4.89
CA ASN A 513 -7.67 13.04 -5.70
C ASN A 513 -6.35 12.27 -5.82
N ASN A 514 -5.22 12.96 -5.99
CA ASN A 514 -3.89 12.35 -5.98
C ASN A 514 -3.50 11.76 -4.60
N GLN A 515 -4.05 12.29 -3.50
CA GLN A 515 -3.92 11.66 -2.18
C GLN A 515 -4.83 10.43 -2.06
N VAL A 516 -6.07 10.49 -2.58
CA VAL A 516 -6.99 9.34 -2.62
C VAL A 516 -6.44 8.20 -3.48
N THR A 517 -5.80 8.47 -4.63
CA THR A 517 -5.13 7.41 -5.41
C THR A 517 -3.98 6.80 -4.63
N ARG A 518 -3.05 7.61 -4.08
CA ARG A 518 -1.95 7.10 -3.24
C ARG A 518 -2.44 6.24 -2.07
N LEU A 519 -3.52 6.64 -1.40
CA LEU A 519 -4.11 5.86 -0.31
C LEU A 519 -4.75 4.55 -0.81
N ARG A 520 -5.36 4.53 -2.01
CA ARG A 520 -5.83 3.30 -2.66
C ARG A 520 -4.66 2.39 -3.07
N ASP A 521 -3.58 2.96 -3.60
CA ASP A 521 -2.36 2.23 -3.98
C ASP A 521 -1.70 1.62 -2.73
N GLU A 522 -1.64 2.36 -1.63
CA GLU A 522 -1.20 1.87 -0.32
C GLU A 522 -2.12 0.78 0.26
N ILE A 523 -3.44 0.90 0.11
CA ILE A 523 -4.41 -0.12 0.55
C ILE A 523 -4.23 -1.39 -0.28
N SER A 524 -4.22 -1.29 -1.61
CA SER A 524 -3.95 -2.42 -2.52
C SER A 524 -2.60 -3.09 -2.23
N GLY A 525 -1.55 -2.31 -1.96
CA GLY A 525 -0.26 -2.84 -1.53
C GLY A 525 -0.29 -3.58 -0.19
N LYS A 526 -1.12 -3.13 0.76
CA LYS A 526 -1.34 -3.80 2.07
C LYS A 526 -2.24 -5.03 1.93
N GLU A 527 -3.23 -5.01 1.06
CA GLU A 527 -4.07 -6.17 0.72
C GLU A 527 -3.25 -7.27 0.03
N LEU A 528 -2.36 -6.91 -0.91
CA LEU A 528 -1.41 -7.82 -1.53
C LEU A 528 -0.34 -8.36 -0.57
N ALA A 529 -0.01 -7.63 0.50
CA ALA A 529 0.83 -8.13 1.58
C ALA A 529 0.04 -9.12 2.47
N LEU A 530 -1.14 -8.73 2.96
CA LEU A 530 -2.02 -9.58 3.75
C LEU A 530 -2.39 -10.89 3.03
N ALA A 531 -2.62 -10.86 1.72
CA ALA A 531 -2.88 -12.06 0.93
C ALA A 531 -1.68 -13.02 0.87
N LYS A 532 -0.44 -12.50 0.90
CA LYS A 532 0.79 -13.31 1.02
C LYS A 532 0.95 -13.85 2.43
N ASP A 533 0.79 -13.01 3.45
CA ASP A 533 0.88 -13.40 4.86
C ASP A 533 -0.16 -14.49 5.19
N GLU A 534 -1.38 -14.37 4.65
CA GLU A 534 -2.39 -15.43 4.71
C GLU A 534 -1.96 -16.71 3.98
N GLN A 535 -1.34 -16.61 2.81
CA GLN A 535 -0.88 -17.77 2.06
C GLN A 535 0.29 -18.48 2.75
N GLU A 536 1.22 -17.74 3.34
CA GLU A 536 2.31 -18.27 4.16
C GLU A 536 1.77 -18.88 5.45
N ARG A 537 0.83 -18.21 6.14
CA ARG A 537 0.12 -18.81 7.27
C ARG A 537 -0.59 -20.12 6.89
N LYS A 538 -1.30 -20.16 5.75
CA LYS A 538 -1.96 -21.37 5.23
C LYS A 538 -0.98 -22.49 4.82
N ARG A 539 0.33 -22.19 4.67
CA ARG A 539 1.40 -23.20 4.57
C ARG A 539 1.86 -23.63 5.97
N LEU A 540 2.23 -22.67 6.81
CA LEU A 540 2.69 -22.92 8.19
C LEU A 540 1.66 -23.68 9.03
N ASP A 541 0.35 -23.44 8.86
CA ASP A 541 -0.71 -24.18 9.54
C ASP A 541 -0.72 -25.66 9.09
N LYS A 542 -0.51 -25.94 7.78
CA LYS A 542 -0.38 -27.32 7.25
C LYS A 542 0.92 -27.99 7.69
N ASP A 543 2.03 -27.26 7.69
CA ASP A 543 3.32 -27.77 8.16
C ASP A 543 3.24 -28.10 9.66
N ASN A 544 2.52 -27.29 10.45
CA ASN A 544 2.19 -27.59 11.84
C ASN A 544 1.27 -28.82 11.99
N GLU A 545 0.31 -29.04 11.09
CA GLU A 545 -0.53 -30.25 11.10
C GLU A 545 0.28 -31.51 10.76
N ALA A 546 1.16 -31.43 9.75
CA ALA A 546 2.09 -32.51 9.42
C ALA A 546 3.03 -32.84 10.60
N LEU A 547 3.68 -31.83 11.18
CA LEU A 547 4.56 -31.99 12.35
C LEU A 547 3.81 -32.49 13.59
N LYS A 548 2.52 -32.16 13.79
CA LYS A 548 1.68 -32.76 14.84
C LYS A 548 1.41 -34.24 14.56
N GLY A 549 1.18 -34.63 13.31
CA GLY A 549 1.02 -36.02 12.89
C GLY A 549 2.29 -36.84 13.10
N GLU A 550 3.44 -36.32 12.67
CA GLU A 550 4.75 -36.93 12.93
C GLU A 550 5.03 -37.05 14.44
N LEU A 551 4.75 -36.00 15.22
CA LEU A 551 4.90 -36.02 16.69
C LEU A 551 3.99 -37.07 17.33
N GLN A 552 2.78 -37.30 16.81
CA GLN A 552 1.88 -38.36 17.29
C GLN A 552 2.42 -39.76 16.94
N GLN A 553 2.90 -39.97 15.71
CA GLN A 553 3.52 -41.25 15.32
C GLN A 553 4.78 -41.54 16.16
N MET A 554 5.66 -40.56 16.35
CA MET A 554 6.85 -40.71 17.18
C MET A 554 6.52 -40.93 18.67
N LYS A 555 5.40 -40.40 19.16
CA LYS A 555 4.89 -40.71 20.52
C LYS A 555 4.38 -42.14 20.63
N LEU A 556 3.60 -42.62 19.66
CA LEU A 556 3.13 -44.01 19.63
C LEU A 556 4.31 -44.99 19.58
N GLN A 557 5.28 -44.77 18.69
CA GLN A 557 6.52 -45.58 18.63
C GLN A 557 7.32 -45.51 19.95
N LEU A 558 7.34 -44.36 20.62
CA LEU A 558 7.97 -44.22 21.94
C LEU A 558 7.20 -44.97 23.05
N GLU A 559 5.89 -45.12 22.94
CA GLU A 559 5.06 -45.88 23.89
C GLU A 559 5.13 -47.38 23.62
N GLU A 560 5.12 -47.82 22.36
CA GLU A 560 5.39 -49.21 21.94
C GLU A 560 6.77 -49.67 22.38
N THR A 561 7.82 -48.86 22.15
CA THR A 561 9.19 -49.20 22.57
C THR A 561 9.36 -49.17 24.10
N LYS A 562 8.67 -48.30 24.83
CA LYS A 562 8.59 -48.37 26.31
C LYS A 562 7.94 -49.66 26.78
N GLN A 563 6.78 -50.03 26.24
CA GLN A 563 6.08 -51.27 26.58
C GLN A 563 6.96 -52.50 26.30
N HIS A 564 7.68 -52.51 25.17
CA HIS A 564 8.62 -53.58 24.85
C HIS A 564 9.80 -53.63 25.84
N VAL A 565 10.39 -52.48 26.19
CA VAL A 565 11.48 -52.37 27.18
C VAL A 565 11.01 -52.77 28.59
N ASP A 566 9.80 -52.43 28.99
CA ASP A 566 9.25 -52.81 30.29
C ASP A 566 8.85 -54.30 30.34
N GLY A 567 8.41 -54.87 29.21
CA GLY A 567 8.29 -56.32 29.02
C GLY A 567 9.65 -57.04 29.16
N GLN A 568 10.69 -56.56 28.48
CA GLN A 568 12.05 -57.10 28.60
C GLN A 568 12.59 -56.99 30.04
N LYS A 569 12.28 -55.92 30.79
CA LYS A 569 12.62 -55.81 32.22
C LYS A 569 11.90 -56.86 33.06
N ALA A 570 10.62 -57.12 32.79
CA ALA A 570 9.85 -58.15 33.50
C ALA A 570 10.40 -59.56 33.21
N GLU A 571 10.76 -59.85 31.95
CA GLU A 571 11.46 -61.08 31.57
C GLU A 571 12.84 -61.17 32.25
N GLN A 572 13.63 -60.10 32.25
CA GLN A 572 14.92 -60.04 32.95
C GLN A 572 14.78 -60.33 34.45
N GLN A 573 13.78 -59.76 35.12
CA GLN A 573 13.50 -60.02 36.54
C GLN A 573 13.06 -61.48 36.78
N ASN A 574 12.31 -62.08 35.86
CA ASN A 574 11.90 -63.47 35.97
C ASN A 574 13.09 -64.43 35.73
N LEU A 575 13.96 -64.13 34.75
CA LEU A 575 15.21 -64.86 34.53
C LEU A 575 16.17 -64.70 35.72
N GLN A 576 16.26 -63.53 36.34
CA GLN A 576 17.04 -63.31 37.56
C GLN A 576 16.53 -64.12 38.75
N LYS A 577 15.20 -64.27 38.91
CA LYS A 577 14.63 -65.19 39.92
C LYS A 577 14.99 -66.64 39.61
N ILE A 578 14.82 -67.09 38.38
CA ILE A 578 15.16 -68.46 37.95
C ILE A 578 16.65 -68.76 38.19
N ILE A 579 17.55 -67.80 37.93
CA ILE A 579 18.98 -67.94 38.23
C ILE A 579 19.22 -68.01 39.75
N ALA A 580 18.59 -67.14 40.55
CA ALA A 580 18.73 -67.17 42.01
C ALA A 580 18.20 -68.46 42.64
N ASP A 581 17.07 -68.99 42.14
CA ASP A 581 16.49 -70.27 42.55
C ASP A 581 17.40 -71.45 42.14
N ALA A 582 17.99 -71.40 40.94
CA ALA A 582 18.94 -72.41 40.46
C ALA A 582 20.27 -72.38 41.26
N ASP A 583 20.80 -71.19 41.57
CA ASP A 583 21.97 -71.03 42.43
C ASP A 583 21.70 -71.52 43.86
N ALA A 584 20.51 -71.24 44.42
CA ALA A 584 20.10 -71.75 45.72
C ALA A 584 19.99 -73.28 45.72
N GLN A 585 19.40 -73.88 44.68
CA GLN A 585 19.35 -75.33 44.50
C GLN A 585 20.75 -75.94 44.34
N HIS A 586 21.64 -75.32 43.56
CA HIS A 586 23.02 -75.77 43.37
C HIS A 586 23.81 -75.70 44.69
N VAL A 587 23.64 -74.64 45.50
CA VAL A 587 24.23 -74.54 46.85
C VAL A 587 23.66 -75.61 47.79
N GLN A 588 22.38 -75.94 47.69
CA GLN A 588 21.76 -77.02 48.47
C GLN A 588 22.28 -78.41 48.06
N GLN A 589 22.35 -78.69 46.75
CA GLN A 589 22.94 -79.92 46.21
C GLN A 589 24.41 -80.06 46.60
N LYS A 590 25.20 -78.97 46.54
CA LYS A 590 26.59 -78.96 47.00
C LYS A 590 26.70 -79.30 48.49
N LYS A 591 25.85 -78.73 49.35
CA LYS A 591 25.79 -79.08 50.79
C LYS A 591 25.44 -80.56 51.00
N GLN A 592 24.51 -81.12 50.22
CA GLN A 592 24.18 -82.55 50.26
C GLN A 592 25.35 -83.42 49.80
N MET A 593 26.04 -83.06 48.72
CA MET A 593 27.25 -83.76 48.26
C MET A 593 28.40 -83.69 49.27
N GLU A 594 28.59 -82.54 49.95
CA GLU A 594 29.53 -82.42 51.07
C GLU A 594 29.13 -83.27 52.27
N GLN A 595 27.84 -83.38 52.59
CA GLN A 595 27.34 -84.27 53.65
C GLN A 595 27.61 -85.73 53.30
N VAL A 596 27.22 -86.19 52.10
CA VAL A 596 27.50 -87.55 51.62
C VAL A 596 29.00 -87.84 51.59
N GLY A 597 29.83 -86.84 51.25
CA GLY A 597 31.29 -86.92 51.37
C GLY A 597 31.76 -87.15 52.81
N ARG A 598 31.24 -86.39 53.78
CA ARG A 598 31.55 -86.57 55.22
C ARG A 598 31.06 -87.92 55.75
N GLU A 599 29.89 -88.38 55.33
CA GLU A 599 29.34 -89.70 55.68
C GLU A 599 30.20 -90.84 55.11
N ARG A 600 30.55 -90.77 53.81
CA ARG A 600 31.52 -91.68 53.17
C ARG A 600 32.85 -91.71 53.91
N ASP A 601 33.39 -90.55 54.28
CA ASP A 601 34.70 -90.46 54.93
C ASP A 601 34.66 -90.96 56.39
N ASN A 602 33.54 -90.81 57.07
CA ASN A 602 33.31 -91.42 58.38
C ASN A 602 33.14 -92.95 58.27
N LEU A 603 32.41 -93.45 57.28
CA LEU A 603 32.32 -94.88 56.98
C LEU A 603 33.68 -95.46 56.57
N ALA A 604 34.49 -94.73 55.81
CA ALA A 604 35.85 -95.12 55.45
C ALA A 604 36.76 -95.22 56.68
N LYS A 605 36.70 -94.26 57.61
CA LYS A 605 37.41 -94.35 58.91
C LYS A 605 36.94 -95.54 59.74
N GLN A 606 35.63 -95.78 59.83
CA GLN A 606 35.08 -96.95 60.54
C GLN A 606 35.55 -98.27 59.91
N LEU A 607 35.50 -98.39 58.58
CA LEU A 607 36.00 -99.56 57.85
C LEU A 607 37.52 -99.74 58.02
N LEU A 608 38.29 -98.66 58.05
CA LEU A 608 39.73 -98.71 58.34
C LEU A 608 39.96 -99.28 59.76
N HIS A 609 39.24 -98.77 60.76
CA HIS A 609 39.37 -99.25 62.13
C HIS A 609 38.91 -100.70 62.31
N ARG A 610 37.80 -101.12 61.67
CA ARG A 610 37.39 -102.54 61.61
C ARG A 610 38.42 -103.42 60.89
N ASN A 611 39.17 -102.88 59.93
CA ASN A 611 40.29 -103.59 59.31
C ASN A 611 41.51 -103.70 60.23
N GLU A 612 41.77 -102.71 61.10
CA GLU A 612 42.80 -102.76 62.15
C GLU A 612 42.44 -103.78 63.24
N GLU A 613 41.23 -103.71 63.77
CA GLU A 613 40.67 -104.72 64.69
C GLU A 613 40.82 -106.14 64.11
N ARG A 614 40.45 -106.31 62.83
CA ARG A 614 40.58 -107.60 62.12
C ARG A 614 42.03 -108.06 61.98
N LYS A 615 42.99 -107.15 61.71
CA LYS A 615 44.43 -107.49 61.71
C LYS A 615 44.90 -107.92 63.10
N LEU A 616 44.55 -107.18 64.15
CA LEU A 616 44.90 -107.50 65.54
C LEU A 616 44.31 -108.85 65.97
N LEU A 617 43.09 -109.19 65.51
CA LEU A 617 42.48 -110.51 65.73
C LEU A 617 43.23 -111.62 64.98
N TYR A 618 43.63 -111.41 63.71
CA TYR A 618 44.45 -112.39 62.99
C TYR A 618 45.83 -112.59 63.64
N GLU A 619 46.47 -111.53 64.14
CA GLU A 619 47.73 -111.63 64.88
C GLU A 619 47.55 -112.37 66.21
N LYS A 620 46.47 -112.07 66.96
CA LYS A 620 46.12 -112.80 68.19
C LYS A 620 45.88 -114.29 67.92
N ILE A 621 45.16 -114.64 66.86
CA ILE A 621 44.96 -116.04 66.43
C ILE A 621 46.29 -116.68 66.05
N LYS A 622 47.16 -115.99 65.30
CA LYS A 622 48.51 -116.49 64.92
C LYS A 622 49.40 -116.74 66.14
N ILE A 623 49.34 -115.86 67.14
CA ILE A 623 50.04 -116.03 68.42
C ILE A 623 49.45 -117.22 69.19
N GLN A 624 48.13 -117.34 69.29
CA GLN A 624 47.47 -118.48 69.95
C GLN A 624 47.79 -119.81 69.27
N LEU A 625 47.81 -119.88 67.94
CA LEU A 625 48.24 -121.06 67.19
C LEU A 625 49.72 -121.41 67.43
N SER A 626 50.60 -120.41 67.56
CA SER A 626 52.01 -120.65 67.92
C SER A 626 52.16 -121.16 69.36
N ILE A 627 51.36 -120.66 70.31
CA ILE A 627 51.33 -121.14 71.69
C ILE A 627 50.78 -122.57 71.75
N LEU A 628 49.69 -122.87 71.03
CA LEU A 628 49.13 -124.23 70.93
C LEU A 628 50.13 -125.21 70.31
N SER A 629 50.78 -124.84 69.21
CA SER A 629 51.80 -125.68 68.56
C SER A 629 53.01 -125.97 69.47
N LYS A 630 53.40 -125.03 70.34
CA LYS A 630 54.41 -125.26 71.39
C LYS A 630 53.86 -126.14 72.52
N GLY A 631 52.60 -125.95 72.92
CA GLY A 631 51.91 -126.79 73.89
C GLY A 631 51.82 -128.25 73.43
N ASP A 632 51.42 -128.48 72.19
CA ASP A 632 51.37 -129.80 71.55
C ASP A 632 52.75 -130.46 71.46
N PHE A 633 53.80 -129.67 71.18
CA PHE A 633 55.18 -130.14 71.17
C PHE A 633 55.62 -130.59 72.57
N HIS A 634 55.48 -129.74 73.59
CA HIS A 634 55.81 -130.08 74.97
C HIS A 634 54.94 -131.22 75.53
N TYR A 635 53.68 -131.33 75.11
CA TYR A 635 52.82 -132.46 75.45
C TYR A 635 53.33 -133.77 74.83
N LYS A 636 53.82 -133.76 73.58
CA LYS A 636 54.49 -134.91 72.96
C LYS A 636 55.77 -135.28 73.69
N GLU A 637 56.64 -134.32 74.01
CA GLU A 637 57.84 -134.56 74.84
C GLU A 637 57.47 -135.26 76.16
N ARG A 638 56.43 -134.80 76.88
CA ARG A 638 55.98 -135.46 78.12
C ARG A 638 55.33 -136.82 77.91
N MET A 639 54.67 -137.06 76.77
CA MET A 639 54.17 -138.39 76.42
C MET A 639 55.30 -139.36 76.06
N GLU A 640 56.40 -138.87 75.48
CA GLU A 640 57.63 -139.61 75.23
C GLU A 640 58.40 -139.90 76.53
N ASP A 641 58.56 -138.93 77.44
CA ASP A 641 59.07 -139.14 78.80
C ASP A 641 58.28 -140.26 79.52
N ILE A 642 56.94 -140.18 79.49
CA ILE A 642 56.05 -141.17 80.08
C ILE A 642 56.21 -142.54 79.40
N HIS A 643 56.48 -142.59 78.09
CA HIS A 643 56.75 -143.84 77.38
C HIS A 643 58.10 -144.45 77.82
N LEU A 644 59.16 -143.65 77.90
CA LEU A 644 60.48 -144.07 78.36
C LEU A 644 60.44 -144.57 79.81
N LEU A 645 59.75 -143.85 80.70
CA LEU A 645 59.52 -144.27 82.08
C LEU A 645 58.73 -145.59 82.15
N LYS A 646 57.70 -145.78 81.31
CA LYS A 646 56.97 -147.07 81.20
C LYS A 646 57.86 -148.21 80.67
N LEU A 647 58.82 -147.93 79.79
CA LEU A 647 59.80 -148.92 79.33
C LEU A 647 60.80 -149.28 80.44
N GLU A 648 61.34 -148.31 81.17
CA GLU A 648 62.28 -148.58 82.26
C GLU A 648 61.59 -149.28 83.45
N VAL A 649 60.32 -148.95 83.76
CA VAL A 649 59.49 -149.73 84.70
C VAL A 649 59.35 -151.18 84.25
N LYS A 650 59.03 -151.44 82.97
CA LYS A 650 59.00 -152.81 82.42
C LYS A 650 60.36 -153.51 82.50
N ARG A 651 61.47 -152.80 82.31
CA ARG A 651 62.84 -153.31 82.42
C ARG A 651 63.19 -153.67 83.87
N LEU A 652 62.81 -152.83 84.84
CA LEU A 652 62.98 -153.07 86.27
C LEU A 652 62.11 -154.24 86.75
N GLN A 653 60.85 -154.34 86.29
CA GLN A 653 59.98 -155.49 86.55
C GLN A 653 60.58 -156.80 85.98
N ARG A 654 61.15 -156.77 84.77
CA ARG A 654 61.88 -157.91 84.20
C ARG A 654 63.11 -158.28 85.02
N LYS A 655 63.94 -157.31 85.43
CA LYS A 655 65.08 -157.54 86.34
C LYS A 655 64.63 -158.19 87.65
N LYS A 656 63.56 -157.68 88.26
CA LYS A 656 62.99 -158.26 89.49
C LYS A 656 62.53 -159.71 89.25
N SER A 657 61.76 -159.98 88.21
CA SER A 657 61.30 -161.35 87.90
C SER A 657 62.44 -162.34 87.61
N ILE A 658 63.56 -161.87 87.05
CA ILE A 658 64.77 -162.71 86.90
C ILE A 658 65.40 -163.00 88.27
N LEU A 659 65.56 -161.98 89.12
CA LEU A 659 66.10 -162.14 90.48
C LEU A 659 65.21 -163.06 91.33
N ASP A 660 63.89 -162.81 91.37
CA ASP A 660 62.89 -163.62 92.07
C ASP A 660 62.98 -165.11 91.66
N LYS A 661 63.28 -165.42 90.39
CA LYS A 661 63.51 -166.79 89.89
C LYS A 661 64.85 -167.41 90.30
N THR A 662 65.86 -166.61 90.65
CA THR A 662 67.15 -167.10 91.16
C THR A 662 67.17 -167.33 92.67
N VAL A 663 66.22 -166.77 93.43
CA VAL A 663 66.08 -166.98 94.88
C VAL A 663 65.94 -168.46 95.28
N PRO A 664 65.05 -169.29 94.69
CA PRO A 664 64.88 -170.69 95.14
C PRO A 664 66.16 -171.52 95.01
N ASN A 665 66.97 -171.30 93.96
CA ASN A 665 68.25 -171.99 93.82
C ASN A 665 69.23 -171.72 94.99
N THR A 666 69.04 -170.65 95.77
CA THR A 666 69.89 -170.39 96.96
C THR A 666 69.60 -171.31 98.14
N GLU A 667 68.43 -171.96 98.20
CA GLU A 667 68.11 -173.02 99.16
C GLU A 667 68.84 -174.31 98.79
N ASP A 668 68.74 -174.74 97.54
CA ASP A 668 69.38 -175.98 97.09
C ASP A 668 70.91 -175.84 97.02
N LEU A 669 71.43 -174.68 96.60
CA LEU A 669 72.85 -174.36 96.75
C LEU A 669 73.29 -174.31 98.22
N ARG A 670 72.42 -173.99 99.20
CA ARG A 670 72.74 -174.12 100.63
C ARG A 670 72.77 -175.58 101.08
N ARG A 671 71.86 -176.43 100.57
CA ARG A 671 71.82 -177.87 100.87
C ARG A 671 73.03 -178.58 100.29
N GLU A 672 73.37 -178.30 99.03
CA GLU A 672 74.61 -178.72 98.38
C GLU A 672 75.82 -178.17 99.13
N LEU A 673 75.87 -176.90 99.52
CA LEU A 673 76.99 -176.33 100.27
C LEU A 673 77.14 -176.98 101.66
N PHE A 674 76.07 -177.42 102.33
CA PHE A 674 76.15 -178.24 103.55
C PHE A 674 76.64 -179.68 103.28
N HIS A 675 76.16 -180.33 102.23
CA HIS A 675 76.59 -181.68 101.83
C HIS A 675 78.08 -181.68 101.43
N LEU A 676 78.44 -180.72 100.58
CA LEU A 676 79.80 -180.42 100.17
C LEU A 676 80.64 -179.90 101.34
N GLN A 677 80.13 -179.17 102.35
CA GLN A 677 80.93 -178.86 103.54
C GLN A 677 81.22 -180.10 104.39
N ARG A 678 80.29 -181.06 104.46
CA ARG A 678 80.48 -182.32 105.17
C ARG A 678 81.45 -183.27 104.44
N GLU A 679 81.43 -183.26 103.12
CA GLU A 679 82.40 -183.96 102.27
C GLU A 679 83.75 -183.24 102.23
N LEU A 680 83.76 -181.92 102.08
CA LEU A 680 84.95 -181.05 102.15
C LEU A 680 85.55 -181.02 103.56
N LEU A 681 84.85 -181.42 104.62
CA LEU A 681 85.49 -181.68 105.92
C LEU A 681 86.27 -182.99 105.89
N ARG A 682 85.68 -184.08 105.38
CA ARG A 682 86.37 -185.37 105.17
C ARG A 682 87.54 -185.24 104.20
N GLU A 683 87.32 -184.53 103.10
CA GLU A 683 88.32 -184.25 102.09
C GLU A 683 89.28 -183.15 102.52
N ARG A 684 88.96 -182.18 103.40
CA ARG A 684 90.00 -181.33 104.02
C ARG A 684 90.83 -182.10 105.03
N THR A 685 90.31 -183.09 105.76
CA THR A 685 91.19 -184.03 106.50
C THR A 685 92.04 -184.91 105.57
N ARG A 686 91.65 -185.07 104.30
CA ARG A 686 92.40 -185.83 103.28
C ARG A 686 93.32 -184.97 102.39
N ASN A 687 93.10 -183.66 102.35
CA ASN A 687 93.65 -182.73 101.35
C ASN A 687 94.32 -181.50 102.02
N SER A 688 94.14 -181.30 103.32
CA SER A 688 95.18 -180.69 104.18
C SER A 688 96.44 -181.58 104.26
N VAL A 689 96.37 -182.79 103.71
CA VAL A 689 97.50 -183.71 103.47
C VAL A 689 98.07 -183.55 102.04
N LEU A 690 97.45 -182.74 101.15
CA LEU A 690 97.79 -182.72 99.71
C LEU A 690 97.87 -181.34 99.00
N LEU A 691 97.09 -180.30 99.36
CA LEU A 691 97.00 -179.04 98.57
C LEU A 691 97.78 -177.83 99.13
N GLU A 692 99.07 -177.77 98.82
CA GLU A 692 99.98 -176.65 99.18
C GLU A 692 100.11 -175.47 98.14
N GLN A 693 99.33 -175.34 97.02
CA GLN A 693 99.86 -174.69 95.77
C GLN A 693 99.00 -173.71 94.77
N ARG A 694 98.73 -172.36 95.03
CA ARG A 694 98.84 -171.05 94.12
C ARG A 694 97.65 -170.16 93.34
N LYS A 695 97.85 -168.90 92.68
CA LYS A 695 96.87 -167.62 92.41
C LYS A 695 96.89 -166.53 91.09
N PRO A 696 96.51 -165.12 90.97
CA PRO A 696 95.87 -164.21 89.80
C PRO A 696 96.50 -162.74 89.28
N VAL A 697 96.10 -161.56 88.56
CA VAL A 697 95.00 -160.57 87.90
C VAL A 697 95.52 -159.48 86.74
N ASN A 698 95.11 -158.26 86.09
CA ASN A 698 94.12 -157.04 85.81
C ASN A 698 94.54 -156.00 84.55
N ILE A 699 94.16 -154.74 83.96
CA ILE A 699 93.15 -153.51 83.69
C ILE A 699 93.70 -152.36 82.58
N HIS A 700 93.33 -151.15 81.90
CA HIS A 700 92.40 -149.86 81.59
C HIS A 700 92.63 -149.07 80.13
N ARG A 701 92.35 -147.83 79.47
CA ARG A 701 91.65 -146.38 79.35
C ARG A 701 91.80 -145.61 77.87
N TRP A 702 91.60 -144.33 77.25
CA TRP A 702 91.02 -142.84 77.21
C TRP A 702 91.21 -142.03 75.75
N ARG A 703 90.98 -140.75 75.15
CA ARG A 703 90.31 -139.29 75.14
C ARG A 703 90.21 -138.41 73.72
N CYS A 704 90.12 -137.00 73.53
CA CYS A 704 89.61 -136.09 72.31
C CYS A 704 90.12 -134.53 71.97
N LEU A 705 89.68 -133.70 70.89
CA LEU A 705 90.17 -132.27 70.36
C LEU A 705 89.25 -131.19 69.48
N GLU A 706 89.71 -129.99 68.86
CA GLU A 706 88.96 -128.68 68.34
C GLU A 706 89.53 -127.62 67.15
N GLY A 707 88.99 -126.36 66.74
CA GLY A 707 89.40 -125.36 65.56
C GLY A 707 88.85 -123.80 65.28
N SER A 708 89.19 -122.96 64.18
CA SER A 708 89.03 -121.38 63.94
C SER A 708 88.86 -120.58 62.48
N ASP A 709 88.85 -119.17 62.29
CA ASP A 709 88.36 -118.23 61.08
C ASP A 709 88.96 -116.69 60.72
N PRO A 710 88.67 -115.84 59.59
CA PRO A 710 89.39 -114.54 59.03
C PRO A 710 88.79 -113.01 58.69
N GLY A 711 89.00 -112.24 57.52
CA GLY A 711 89.13 -110.66 57.30
C GLY A 711 88.45 -109.66 56.15
N LYS A 712 88.95 -108.40 55.71
CA LYS A 712 88.16 -107.20 55.03
C LYS A 712 88.51 -106.05 53.92
N TYR A 713 89.72 -105.49 53.59
CA TYR A 713 89.91 -104.07 53.03
C TYR A 713 89.31 -103.64 51.65
N GLU A 714 89.25 -104.51 50.63
CA GLU A 714 89.14 -104.09 49.20
C GLU A 714 87.82 -103.42 48.78
N LEU A 715 86.71 -103.66 49.50
CA LEU A 715 85.39 -103.11 49.13
C LEU A 715 85.36 -101.56 49.16
N ILE A 716 86.16 -100.92 50.02
CA ILE A 716 86.03 -99.49 50.32
C ILE A 716 86.43 -98.61 49.13
N MET A 717 87.52 -98.94 48.42
CA MET A 717 87.97 -98.17 47.25
C MET A 717 86.97 -98.24 46.08
N LYS A 718 86.24 -99.35 45.95
CA LYS A 718 85.26 -99.53 44.86
C LYS A 718 84.00 -98.68 45.06
N ILE A 719 83.62 -98.40 46.31
CA ILE A 719 82.49 -97.52 46.65
C ILE A 719 82.78 -96.05 46.26
N GLN A 720 83.95 -95.52 46.63
CA GLN A 720 84.28 -94.10 46.42
C GLN A 720 84.38 -93.70 44.94
N SER A 721 84.88 -94.59 44.09
CA SER A 721 84.96 -94.35 42.63
C SER A 721 83.59 -94.33 41.96
N LEU A 722 82.65 -95.16 42.40
CA LEU A 722 81.27 -95.16 41.92
C LEU A 722 80.52 -93.90 42.37
N GLN A 723 80.70 -93.45 43.61
CA GLN A 723 80.07 -92.24 44.14
C GLN A 723 80.44 -90.97 43.34
N LYS A 724 81.72 -90.77 43.01
CA LYS A 724 82.13 -89.63 42.16
C LYS A 724 81.51 -89.67 40.77
N ARG A 725 81.34 -90.87 40.19
CA ARG A 725 80.74 -91.05 38.86
C ARG A 725 79.21 -90.85 38.86
N LEU A 726 78.55 -91.13 39.99
CA LEU A 726 77.13 -90.85 40.20
C LEU A 726 76.86 -89.34 40.22
N ILE A 727 77.59 -88.59 41.04
CA ILE A 727 77.40 -87.13 41.23
C ILE A 727 77.52 -86.38 39.90
N ALA A 728 78.55 -86.67 39.11
CA ALA A 728 78.74 -86.06 37.79
C ALA A 728 77.58 -86.36 36.82
N LYS A 729 76.94 -87.54 36.91
CA LYS A 729 75.77 -87.89 36.09
C LYS A 729 74.45 -87.33 36.62
N SER A 730 74.35 -86.99 37.91
CA SER A 730 73.22 -86.21 38.44
C SER A 730 73.25 -84.77 37.92
N GLN A 731 74.42 -84.12 37.92
CA GLN A 731 74.58 -82.75 37.42
C GLN A 731 74.29 -82.65 35.91
N GLU A 732 74.78 -83.62 35.12
CA GLU A 732 74.44 -83.75 33.68
C GLU A 732 72.94 -84.00 33.39
N LEU A 733 72.15 -84.34 34.41
CA LEU A 733 70.70 -84.53 34.33
C LEU A 733 69.98 -83.22 34.69
N GLU A 734 70.35 -82.58 35.79
CA GLU A 734 69.80 -81.28 36.23
C GLU A 734 69.98 -80.19 35.15
N GLU A 735 71.16 -80.13 34.51
CA GLU A 735 71.42 -79.23 33.37
C GLU A 735 70.50 -79.48 32.17
N ARG A 736 70.17 -80.75 31.88
CA ARG A 736 69.27 -81.13 30.78
C ARG A 736 67.80 -80.91 31.13
N GLU A 737 67.40 -81.11 32.38
CA GLU A 737 66.04 -80.80 32.85
C GLU A 737 65.76 -79.30 32.84
N LEU A 738 66.74 -78.46 33.22
CA LEU A 738 66.64 -77.00 33.07
C LEU A 738 66.47 -76.59 31.60
N LEU A 739 67.31 -77.11 30.70
CA LEU A 739 67.19 -76.86 29.26
C LEU A 739 65.84 -77.33 28.69
N LEU A 740 65.29 -78.45 29.18
CA LEU A 740 63.94 -78.90 28.81
C LEU A 740 62.87 -77.91 29.27
N GLN A 741 62.90 -77.47 30.54
CA GLN A 741 61.94 -76.49 31.06
C GLN A 741 61.98 -75.15 30.32
N GLU A 742 63.16 -74.69 29.88
CA GLU A 742 63.29 -73.49 29.05
C GLU A 742 62.70 -73.70 27.65
N LYS A 743 62.92 -74.86 27.01
CA LYS A 743 62.32 -75.17 25.71
C LYS A 743 60.82 -75.39 25.78
N GLU A 744 60.30 -75.95 26.87
CA GLU A 744 58.86 -76.08 27.11
C GLU A 744 58.19 -74.73 27.33
N LYS A 745 58.79 -73.81 28.11
CA LYS A 745 58.30 -72.43 28.24
C LYS A 745 58.27 -71.71 26.89
N LEU A 746 59.37 -71.74 26.14
CA LEU A 746 59.44 -71.16 24.79
C LEU A 746 58.41 -71.80 23.83
N TYR A 747 58.18 -73.11 23.91
CA TYR A 747 57.17 -73.79 23.10
C TYR A 747 55.74 -73.37 23.48
N VAL A 748 55.42 -73.24 24.77
CA VAL A 748 54.13 -72.74 25.24
C VAL A 748 53.92 -71.28 24.85
N GLU A 749 54.94 -70.44 24.97
CA GLU A 749 54.90 -69.03 24.54
C GLU A 749 54.71 -68.90 23.03
N LEU A 750 55.48 -69.64 22.22
CA LEU A 750 55.29 -69.69 20.75
C LEU A 750 53.90 -70.22 20.38
N LYS A 751 53.38 -71.21 21.11
CA LYS A 751 52.03 -71.76 20.88
C LYS A 751 50.93 -70.77 21.27
N GLN A 752 51.12 -69.96 22.33
CA GLN A 752 50.24 -68.84 22.66
C GLN A 752 50.33 -67.69 21.65
N ILE A 753 51.50 -67.43 21.08
CA ILE A 753 51.70 -66.41 20.04
C ILE A 753 51.03 -66.86 18.73
N LEU A 754 51.21 -68.11 18.30
CA LEU A 754 50.54 -68.70 17.14
C LEU A 754 49.01 -68.74 17.33
N ALA A 755 48.52 -69.12 18.51
CA ALA A 755 47.09 -69.07 18.84
C ALA A 755 46.50 -67.63 18.94
N ARG A 756 47.36 -66.60 18.91
CA ARG A 756 46.97 -65.18 18.83
C ARG A 756 47.18 -64.56 17.44
N GLN A 757 47.75 -65.30 16.48
CA GLN A 757 47.83 -64.84 15.09
C GLN A 757 46.50 -65.15 14.39
N PRO A 758 45.80 -64.16 13.81
CA PRO A 758 44.64 -64.41 12.98
C PRO A 758 45.05 -65.22 11.74
N GLY A 759 44.24 -66.22 11.37
CA GLY A 759 44.44 -66.99 10.13
C GLY A 759 44.39 -66.12 8.88
N PRO A 760 44.81 -66.62 7.70
CA PRO A 760 44.97 -65.82 6.49
C PRO A 760 43.70 -65.05 6.10
N GLU A 761 42.51 -65.65 6.16
CA GLU A 761 41.24 -64.95 5.93
C GLU A 761 41.02 -63.78 6.88
N ALA A 762 41.30 -63.96 8.17
CA ALA A 762 41.15 -62.91 9.17
C ALA A 762 42.23 -61.81 9.03
N ALA A 763 43.41 -62.12 8.49
CA ALA A 763 44.41 -61.13 8.11
C ALA A 763 43.96 -60.31 6.87
N GLU A 764 43.37 -60.95 5.86
CA GLU A 764 42.78 -60.28 4.70
C GLU A 764 41.57 -59.42 5.08
N GLN A 765 40.65 -59.93 5.90
CA GLN A 765 39.53 -59.16 6.45
C GLN A 765 40.04 -57.96 7.26
N LEU A 766 41.08 -58.11 8.09
CA LEU A 766 41.71 -56.99 8.78
C LEU A 766 42.33 -55.97 7.81
N GLN A 767 42.87 -56.42 6.66
CA GLN A 767 43.39 -55.53 5.62
C GLN A 767 42.28 -54.79 4.86
N GLN A 768 41.19 -55.48 4.52
CA GLN A 768 39.99 -54.87 3.94
C GLN A 768 39.34 -53.85 4.90
N HIS A 769 39.22 -54.20 6.18
CA HIS A 769 38.75 -53.29 7.23
C HIS A 769 39.70 -52.11 7.46
N LYS A 770 41.02 -52.28 7.36
CA LYS A 770 42.00 -51.17 7.38
C LYS A 770 41.85 -50.23 6.17
N TRP A 771 41.53 -50.77 4.98
CA TRP A 771 41.21 -49.97 3.79
C TRP A 771 39.88 -49.21 3.96
N LEU A 772 38.83 -49.87 4.41
CA LEU A 772 37.54 -49.24 4.75
C LEU A 772 37.70 -48.18 5.84
N LEU A 773 38.50 -48.42 6.87
CA LEU A 773 38.82 -47.43 7.90
C LEU A 773 39.61 -46.24 7.34
N ARG A 774 40.54 -46.44 6.39
CA ARG A 774 41.23 -45.34 5.70
C ARG A 774 40.28 -44.50 4.85
N ASP A 775 39.39 -45.13 4.08
CA ASP A 775 38.39 -44.45 3.26
C ASP A 775 37.36 -43.70 4.13
N LYS A 776 36.83 -44.35 5.18
CA LYS A 776 35.95 -43.71 6.17
C LYS A 776 36.66 -42.60 6.94
N ALA A 777 37.95 -42.73 7.27
CA ALA A 777 38.74 -41.66 7.87
C ALA A 777 39.02 -40.49 6.90
N SER A 778 39.17 -40.76 5.60
CA SER A 778 39.24 -39.73 4.56
C SER A 778 37.92 -38.96 4.45
N LYS A 779 36.80 -39.69 4.39
CA LYS A 779 35.45 -39.12 4.38
C LYS A 779 35.14 -38.36 5.68
N LEU A 780 35.57 -38.85 6.84
CA LEU A 780 35.48 -38.12 8.12
C LEU A 780 36.37 -36.86 8.14
N LYS A 781 37.57 -36.87 7.54
CA LYS A 781 38.38 -35.65 7.38
C LYS A 781 37.69 -34.62 6.48
N ALA A 782 37.09 -35.06 5.38
CA ALA A 782 36.30 -34.19 4.49
C ALA A 782 35.07 -33.61 5.20
N LEU A 783 34.30 -34.43 5.91
CA LEU A 783 33.16 -33.98 6.74
C LEU A 783 33.61 -33.04 7.87
N THR A 784 34.73 -33.33 8.54
CA THR A 784 35.30 -32.44 9.57
C THR A 784 35.75 -31.10 8.98
N ALA A 785 36.26 -31.09 7.75
CA ALA A 785 36.59 -29.86 7.04
C ALA A 785 35.32 -29.07 6.65
N GLN A 786 34.26 -29.74 6.19
CA GLN A 786 32.96 -29.12 5.93
C GLN A 786 32.34 -28.54 7.21
N VAL A 787 32.33 -29.29 8.31
CA VAL A 787 31.88 -28.81 9.63
C VAL A 787 32.70 -27.60 10.06
N ARG A 788 34.03 -27.62 9.94
CA ARG A 788 34.88 -26.44 10.25
C ARG A 788 34.61 -25.22 9.36
N VAL A 789 34.14 -25.40 8.12
CA VAL A 789 33.70 -24.31 7.25
C VAL A 789 32.31 -23.79 7.66
N LEU A 790 31.42 -24.67 8.11
CA LEU A 790 30.13 -24.29 8.67
C LEU A 790 30.29 -23.58 10.04
N ASP A 791 31.20 -24.04 10.90
CA ASP A 791 31.57 -23.39 12.16
C ASP A 791 32.15 -21.99 11.92
N ARG A 792 32.98 -21.83 10.88
CA ARG A 792 33.49 -20.51 10.47
C ARG A 792 32.36 -19.59 10.02
N ARG A 793 31.48 -20.04 9.12
CA ARG A 793 30.28 -19.27 8.71
C ARG A 793 29.37 -18.95 9.89
N MET A 794 29.17 -19.88 10.82
CA MET A 794 28.44 -19.66 12.07
C MET A 794 29.14 -18.63 12.97
N SER A 795 30.47 -18.58 13.00
CA SER A 795 31.22 -17.55 13.73
C SER A 795 31.17 -16.18 13.02
N GLU A 796 31.23 -16.16 11.69
CA GLU A 796 31.07 -14.97 10.85
C GLU A 796 29.67 -14.37 11.06
N TYR A 797 28.60 -15.17 10.95
CA TYR A 797 27.24 -14.75 11.26
C TYR A 797 27.04 -14.35 12.73
N ARG A 798 27.77 -14.93 13.69
CA ARG A 798 27.73 -14.47 15.10
C ARG A 798 28.38 -13.09 15.25
N CYS A 799 29.51 -12.85 14.60
CA CYS A 799 30.16 -11.54 14.56
C CYS A 799 29.30 -10.50 13.84
N GLU A 800 28.63 -10.84 12.74
CA GLU A 800 27.68 -9.96 12.07
C GLU A 800 26.44 -9.68 12.94
N ASN A 801 25.86 -10.69 13.60
CA ASN A 801 24.75 -10.47 14.53
C ASN A 801 25.16 -9.62 15.75
N GLN A 802 26.38 -9.77 16.27
CA GLN A 802 26.91 -8.89 17.31
C GLN A 802 27.11 -7.46 16.79
N ARG A 803 27.71 -7.29 15.61
CA ARG A 803 27.87 -5.98 14.98
C ARG A 803 26.52 -5.30 14.71
N LEU A 804 25.53 -6.03 14.18
CA LEU A 804 24.18 -5.54 13.96
C LEU A 804 23.47 -5.21 15.28
N ALA A 805 23.66 -6.02 16.33
CA ALA A 805 23.17 -5.69 17.67
C ALA A 805 23.81 -4.41 18.22
N ASP A 806 25.12 -4.22 18.05
CA ASP A 806 25.83 -3.01 18.47
C ASP A 806 25.41 -1.78 17.66
N GLU A 807 25.26 -1.90 16.34
CA GLU A 807 24.66 -0.86 15.48
C GLU A 807 23.25 -0.51 15.96
N LEU A 808 22.43 -1.51 16.31
CA LEU A 808 21.07 -1.31 16.84
C LEU A 808 21.08 -0.70 18.26
N THR A 809 22.05 -1.04 19.14
CA THR A 809 22.21 -0.31 20.41
C THR A 809 22.67 1.13 20.19
N ASN A 810 23.51 1.38 19.17
CA ASN A 810 23.99 2.72 18.85
C ASN A 810 22.91 3.57 18.17
N VAL A 811 22.03 2.98 17.37
CA VAL A 811 20.78 3.62 16.90
C VAL A 811 19.85 3.90 18.08
N LYS A 812 19.66 2.96 19.02
CA LYS A 812 18.89 3.21 20.26
C LYS A 812 19.51 4.33 21.09
N LYS A 813 20.84 4.41 21.23
CA LYS A 813 21.54 5.51 21.91
C LYS A 813 21.32 6.85 21.19
N LYS A 814 21.44 6.90 19.86
CA LYS A 814 21.18 8.09 19.03
C LYS A 814 19.71 8.55 19.10
N TYR A 815 18.77 7.62 19.09
CA TYR A 815 17.34 7.91 19.27
C TYR A 815 17.04 8.42 20.68
N LEU A 816 17.64 7.82 21.72
CA LEU A 816 17.49 8.28 23.10
C LEU A 816 18.18 9.64 23.35
N SER A 817 19.30 9.94 22.70
CA SER A 817 19.93 11.27 22.78
C SER A 817 19.13 12.32 22.01
N GLN A 818 18.59 12.02 20.82
CA GLN A 818 17.63 12.90 20.14
C GLN A 818 16.35 13.10 20.95
N LYS A 819 15.82 12.06 21.60
CA LYS A 819 14.64 12.16 22.49
C LYS A 819 14.96 13.01 23.73
N LYS A 820 16.16 12.91 24.30
CA LYS A 820 16.64 13.83 25.36
C LYS A 820 16.76 15.27 24.83
N LEU A 821 17.34 15.48 23.66
CA LEU A 821 17.49 16.81 23.04
C LEU A 821 16.12 17.46 22.78
N HIS A 822 15.16 16.71 22.25
CA HIS A 822 13.78 17.18 22.08
C HIS A 822 13.04 17.39 23.40
N SER A 823 13.39 16.67 24.48
CA SER A 823 12.85 16.95 25.81
C SER A 823 13.44 18.23 26.43
N GLN A 824 14.75 18.48 26.23
CA GLN A 824 15.42 19.68 26.70
C GLN A 824 14.96 20.92 25.92
N ASN A 825 14.79 20.81 24.60
CA ASN A 825 14.19 21.87 23.78
C ASN A 825 12.69 22.11 24.09
N ARG A 826 11.99 21.17 24.75
CA ARG A 826 10.65 21.39 25.31
C ARG A 826 10.67 22.01 26.73
N SER A 827 11.74 21.84 27.51
CA SER A 827 11.89 22.54 28.79
C SER A 827 12.34 23.99 28.64
N SER A 828 13.09 24.33 27.59
CA SER A 828 13.53 25.71 27.30
C SER A 828 12.43 26.62 26.73
N THR A 829 11.15 26.32 26.96
CA THR A 829 10.02 27.12 26.43
C THR A 829 8.83 27.23 27.41
N ARG A 830 9.09 27.14 28.72
CA ARG A 830 8.16 27.59 29.77
C ARG A 830 8.91 28.34 30.88
N PRO A 831 8.42 29.53 31.31
CA PRO A 831 8.99 30.24 32.44
C PRO A 831 8.59 29.63 33.79
N GLN A 832 9.20 30.17 34.84
CA GLN A 832 9.14 29.79 36.25
C GLN A 832 7.75 29.38 36.78
N MET A 833 7.74 28.34 37.62
CA MET A 833 7.04 28.35 38.92
C MET A 833 7.77 27.41 39.90
N ASP A 834 7.51 27.61 41.19
CA ASP A 834 8.45 27.26 42.27
C ASP A 834 8.30 25.87 42.90
N GLN A 835 9.36 25.46 43.61
CA GLN A 835 9.42 24.56 44.79
C GLN A 835 8.65 23.22 44.80
N LEU A 836 9.39 22.12 45.07
CA LEU A 836 9.34 21.43 46.38
C LEU A 836 10.51 20.42 46.54
N GLU A 837 10.66 19.89 47.75
CA GLU A 837 11.93 19.41 48.33
C GLU A 837 12.50 18.07 47.81
N ALA A 838 13.76 17.80 48.20
CA ALA A 838 14.50 16.58 47.87
C ALA A 838 15.02 15.86 49.14
N LEU A 839 14.92 14.54 49.19
CA LEU A 839 15.51 13.68 50.23
C LEU A 839 16.12 12.38 49.64
N PRO A 840 17.03 11.69 50.36
CA PRO A 840 18.12 10.91 49.74
C PRO A 840 17.83 9.41 49.50
N PRO A 841 18.70 8.69 48.75
CA PRO A 841 18.49 7.28 48.41
C PRO A 841 18.86 6.34 49.56
N LEU A 842 18.00 5.34 49.83
CA LEU A 842 18.28 4.26 50.76
C LEU A 842 18.74 2.99 50.05
N ASN A 843 19.97 2.60 50.36
CA ASN A 843 20.54 1.31 50.06
C ASN A 843 19.85 0.24 50.94
N ASN A 844 19.40 -0.89 50.39
CA ASN A 844 19.07 -2.03 51.25
C ASN A 844 19.22 -3.39 50.57
N ARG A 845 19.76 -4.35 51.32
CA ARG A 845 19.88 -5.77 50.96
C ARG A 845 18.98 -6.60 51.88
N SER A 846 18.69 -7.81 51.41
CA SER A 846 18.50 -9.04 52.20
C SER A 846 17.07 -9.50 52.56
N ASN A 847 16.89 -10.81 52.40
CA ASN A 847 16.19 -11.78 53.25
C ASN A 847 14.65 -11.79 53.35
N PHE A 848 14.05 -12.68 52.53
CA PHE A 848 13.06 -13.69 52.99
C PHE A 848 13.24 -14.93 52.08
N THR A 849 13.82 -16.05 52.53
CA THR A 849 13.16 -17.24 53.14
C THR A 849 11.83 -17.66 52.50
N GLY A 850 11.59 -18.92 52.15
CA GLY A 850 12.46 -20.10 52.22
C GLY A 850 11.77 -21.33 51.61
N GLY A 851 12.52 -22.43 51.42
CA GLY A 851 12.02 -23.66 50.79
C GLY A 851 13.17 -24.50 50.25
N GLY A 852 13.80 -25.28 51.12
CA GLY A 852 15.03 -25.99 50.79
C GLY A 852 14.88 -27.51 50.79
N PHE A 853 15.70 -28.17 49.98
CA PHE A 853 16.21 -29.51 50.27
C PHE A 853 17.71 -29.53 49.97
N ARG A 854 18.51 -30.13 50.86
CA ARG A 854 19.91 -30.45 50.57
C ARG A 854 19.98 -31.77 49.80
N VAL A 855 20.91 -31.85 48.86
CA VAL A 855 21.68 -33.08 48.64
C VAL A 855 23.14 -32.67 48.77
N GLU A 856 23.88 -33.35 49.65
CA GLU A 856 25.27 -33.02 49.95
C GLU A 856 26.19 -33.71 48.93
N ASN A 857 27.23 -32.99 48.49
CA ASN A 857 28.17 -33.48 47.47
C ASN A 857 29.56 -33.64 48.11
N PRO A 858 29.96 -34.86 48.54
CA PRO A 858 31.23 -35.08 49.21
C PRO A 858 32.40 -35.03 48.21
N MET A 859 33.31 -34.08 48.40
CA MET A 859 34.49 -33.92 47.54
C MET A 859 35.69 -34.72 48.06
N ARG A 860 36.44 -35.32 47.11
CA ARG A 860 37.85 -35.77 47.21
C ARG A 860 38.15 -36.97 48.12
N ARG A 861 38.54 -38.08 47.50
CA ARG A 861 39.95 -38.22 47.08
C ARG A 861 40.04 -38.76 45.67
#